data_AF-K9JA75-F1
#
_entry.id   AF-K9JA75-F1
#
_cell.length_a   1.000
_cell.length_b   1.000
_cell.length_c   1.000
_cell.angle_alpha   90.00
_cell.angle_beta   90.00
_cell.angle_gamma   90.00
#
_symmetry.space_group_name_H-M   'P 1'
#
loop_
_entity.id
_entity.type
_entity.pdbx_description
1 polymer ?
#
loop_
_entity_poly.entity_id
_entity_poly.type
_entity_poly.pdbx_seq_one_letter_code
_entity_poly.pdbx_strand_id
1 'polypeptide(L)'
;MNRNNQNEYEIIDAPYCGCPSDDDVRYPLASDPNAAFQNMNYKEYLQTYDGDYTGSLINPNLSINPRDVLQTGINIVGRILGFLGVPFAGQLVTFYTFLLNQLWPTNDNAVWEAFMAQIEEPIDQKISAQVVRNALDDLTGLHDYYEEYLAALEEWLERPNGARANLVTQRFENLHTAFVTRMPSFGTGPGSQRDAVALLTVYAQAANLHLLLLKDAEIYGARWGLQQGQINLYFNAQQERTRIYTNHCVETYNRGLEDVRGTNTESWSNYHRFRREMTLMAMDLVALFPFYNVRQYPNGANPQLTREIYTDPIVYNPPANQGICRRWGNNPYNTFSELENAFIRPPHLFERLDRLTISRNRYTAPTTNSFLDYWSGHTLQSQHANNPTTYETSYGQITSNTRLFNTTNGARAIDSRARNFGNLYANLYGVSSLNIFPTGVMSEITNAANTCRQDLTTTEELPLENNNFNPLSHVTFLRFNTTQGGPLAALGFVPTYVWTREDVDFTNTITADRITQLPWVKASEIGGGTTVVKGPGFTGGDILRRTDGGAVGTIRANVNAPLTQQYRIRLRYASTPSFVVNLFVNNSAAGFTLPSTMAQNGSLTYESFNTLEVTHTIRFSQSDTTLRLNIFPSISGQEVYVDKLEIVPINPTREAEEDLEDAKKAVASLFTRTRDGLQVNVTDYQVDQAANLVSCLSDEQYGHDKKMLLEAVRAAKRLSRERNLLQDPDFNEINSTEENGWKASNGVTISEGGPFFKGRALQLASARENYPTYIYQKVDASTLKPYTRYKLDGFVQSSQDLEIDLIHHHKVHLVKNVPDNLVSDTYSDGSCSGINRCEEQHQVDVQLDAEDHPKDCCEAAQTHEFSSYIHTGDLNASVDQGIWVVLQVRTTDGYATLGNLELVEVGPLSGESLEREQRDNAKWNEEVGRKRAETDRIYQDAKQAINHLFVDYQDQQLSPEVGMADIIDAQNLIASISDVYSDAVLQIPGINYEMYAELSNRLQQASYLYTSRNVVQNGDFNSGLDSWNATTDTAVQQDGNMHFLVLSHWDAQVSQQFRVQPNCKYVLRVTAKKVGNGDGYVTIQDGAHHRETLTFNACGYDVNGTHVNDNSYITKELVFYPKTEHMWVEVSETEGTFYIDSIEFIETQE
;
A
#
# COMPACT_ATOMS: atom_id res chain seq x y z
N MET A 1 -15.17 12.19 61.76
CA MET A 1 -15.82 10.91 62.09
C MET A 1 -17.30 11.15 62.40
N ASN A 2 -18.16 10.46 61.66
CA ASN A 2 -19.54 10.00 61.87
C ASN A 2 -20.63 10.85 62.55
N ARG A 3 -21.76 10.93 61.83
CA ARG A 3 -23.20 10.77 62.20
C ARG A 3 -24.07 11.56 61.19
N ASN A 4 -25.31 11.23 60.82
CA ASN A 4 -26.27 10.17 61.10
C ASN A 4 -27.52 10.40 60.20
N ASN A 5 -28.40 9.39 60.13
CA ASN A 5 -29.88 9.45 59.97
C ASN A 5 -30.43 9.78 58.56
N GLN A 6 -31.61 9.31 58.11
CA GLN A 6 -32.70 8.44 58.61
C GLN A 6 -33.70 8.18 57.45
N ASN A 7 -34.43 7.05 57.53
CA ASN A 7 -35.85 6.80 57.14
C ASN A 7 -36.46 7.00 55.72
N GLU A 8 -37.46 6.12 55.48
CA GLU A 8 -38.71 6.26 54.66
C GLU A 8 -38.62 6.10 53.12
N TYR A 9 -39.20 5.04 52.54
CA TYR A 9 -40.58 4.91 52.02
C TYR A 9 -40.97 5.99 50.99
N GLU A 10 -41.13 5.60 49.72
CA GLU A 10 -42.31 5.95 48.89
C GLU A 10 -42.24 5.33 47.48
N ILE A 11 -43.07 4.31 47.27
CA ILE A 11 -43.78 4.13 46.00
C ILE A 11 -44.98 5.07 46.10
N ILE A 12 -45.13 6.00 45.16
CA ILE A 12 -46.40 6.71 44.93
C ILE A 12 -46.87 6.38 43.51
N ASP A 13 -47.89 5.52 43.49
CA ASP A 13 -49.12 5.59 42.72
C ASP A 13 -49.16 6.38 41.41
N ALA A 14 -49.52 5.63 40.36
CA ALA A 14 -50.30 6.13 39.24
C ALA A 14 -51.67 6.65 39.70
N PRO A 15 -52.31 7.55 38.92
CA PRO A 15 -53.75 7.51 38.76
C PRO A 15 -54.13 7.20 37.31
N TYR A 16 -54.82 6.07 37.20
CA TYR A 16 -55.81 5.75 36.17
C TYR A 16 -56.63 6.97 35.71
N CYS A 17 -56.94 7.04 34.40
CA CYS A 17 -58.32 7.05 33.91
C CYS A 17 -58.38 6.86 32.38
N GLY A 18 -58.93 5.71 31.95
CA GLY A 18 -59.93 5.59 30.89
C GLY A 18 -59.61 6.06 29.46
N CYS A 19 -59.43 5.07 28.57
CA CYS A 19 -59.47 5.18 27.10
C CYS A 19 -60.71 5.95 26.57
N PRO A 20 -60.67 6.46 25.33
CA PRO A 20 -61.16 5.64 24.20
C PRO A 20 -60.45 5.82 22.84
N SER A 21 -60.58 4.76 22.01
CA SER A 21 -60.57 4.68 20.53
C SER A 21 -59.30 5.09 19.78
N ASP A 22 -58.75 4.35 18.80
CA ASP A 22 -59.15 3.15 18.06
C ASP A 22 -57.87 2.60 17.38
N ASP A 23 -57.85 1.28 17.13
CA ASP A 23 -57.04 0.53 16.16
C ASP A 23 -55.62 1.02 15.80
N ASP A 24 -54.61 0.30 16.33
CA ASP A 24 -53.43 -0.03 15.52
C ASP A 24 -52.76 -1.33 16.00
N VAL A 25 -52.57 -2.23 15.04
CA VAL A 25 -51.90 -3.53 15.16
C VAL A 25 -50.40 -3.30 15.39
N ARG A 26 -49.89 -3.65 16.59
CA ARG A 26 -48.43 -3.72 16.84
C ARG A 26 -47.92 -5.15 16.93
N TYR A 27 -47.00 -5.43 16.01
CA TYR A 27 -46.07 -6.55 15.97
C TYR A 27 -45.26 -6.69 17.27
N PRO A 28 -44.86 -7.91 17.68
CA PRO A 28 -43.89 -8.10 18.75
C PRO A 28 -42.49 -7.73 18.26
N LEU A 29 -41.85 -6.79 18.95
CA LEU A 29 -40.45 -6.41 18.74
C LEU A 29 -39.53 -7.59 19.08
N ALA A 30 -38.66 -7.87 18.11
CA ALA A 30 -37.33 -8.48 18.18
C ALA A 30 -36.90 -9.06 19.54
N SER A 31 -37.00 -10.38 19.66
CA SER A 31 -36.05 -11.17 20.43
C SER A 31 -34.69 -11.09 19.73
N ASP A 32 -33.71 -10.48 20.40
CA ASP A 32 -32.30 -10.47 20.03
C ASP A 32 -31.81 -11.90 19.68
N PRO A 33 -31.44 -12.19 18.42
CA PRO A 33 -30.92 -13.49 18.00
C PRO A 33 -29.59 -13.85 18.69
N ASN A 34 -28.87 -12.87 19.26
CA ASN A 34 -27.58 -13.05 19.92
C ASN A 34 -27.67 -13.33 21.42
N ALA A 35 -28.83 -13.14 22.04
CA ALA A 35 -29.04 -13.47 23.46
C ALA A 35 -28.90 -14.99 23.73
N ALA A 36 -29.12 -15.84 22.72
CA ALA A 36 -28.90 -17.28 22.82
C ALA A 36 -27.40 -17.65 22.87
N PHE A 37 -26.53 -16.85 22.25
CA PHE A 37 -25.09 -17.15 22.13
C PHE A 37 -24.24 -16.66 23.29
N GLN A 38 -24.70 -15.67 24.06
CA GLN A 38 -23.93 -15.12 25.18
C GLN A 38 -23.88 -16.04 26.42
N ASN A 39 -24.74 -17.06 26.50
CA ASN A 39 -24.82 -17.97 27.66
C ASN A 39 -24.69 -19.46 27.32
N MET A 40 -24.38 -19.83 26.07
CA MET A 40 -24.12 -21.23 25.71
C MET A 40 -22.71 -21.64 26.13
N ASN A 41 -22.62 -22.74 26.90
CA ASN A 41 -21.34 -23.37 27.21
C ASN A 41 -20.71 -23.87 25.90
N TYR A 42 -19.38 -23.75 25.75
CA TYR A 42 -18.65 -24.21 24.56
C TYR A 42 -18.97 -25.66 24.17
N LYS A 43 -19.32 -26.54 25.14
CA LYS A 43 -19.75 -27.92 24.89
C LYS A 43 -21.14 -28.05 24.23
N GLU A 44 -22.03 -27.09 24.43
CA GLU A 44 -23.39 -27.09 23.84
C GLU A 44 -23.38 -26.51 22.42
N TYR A 45 -22.51 -25.53 22.15
CA TYR A 45 -22.26 -25.03 20.80
C TYR A 45 -21.75 -26.15 19.86
N LEU A 46 -20.92 -27.06 20.39
CA LEU A 46 -20.35 -28.19 19.65
C LEU A 46 -21.39 -29.26 19.23
N GLN A 47 -22.46 -29.49 20.01
CA GLN A 47 -23.46 -30.52 19.71
C GLN A 47 -24.39 -30.19 18.54
N THR A 48 -24.42 -28.93 18.08
CA THR A 48 -25.36 -28.51 17.02
C THR A 48 -24.81 -28.77 15.61
N TYR A 49 -23.49 -29.01 15.48
CA TYR A 49 -22.80 -29.24 14.20
C TYR A 49 -21.95 -30.52 14.14
N ASP A 50 -21.68 -31.18 15.27
CA ASP A 50 -20.98 -32.47 15.28
C ASP A 50 -21.96 -33.63 15.01
N GLY A 51 -21.92 -34.16 13.79
CA GLY A 51 -22.37 -35.52 13.53
C GLY A 51 -21.42 -36.53 14.18
N ASP A 52 -21.59 -36.79 15.47
CA ASP A 52 -21.11 -37.96 16.24
C ASP A 52 -19.83 -38.67 15.68
N TYR A 53 -18.68 -37.98 15.73
CA TYR A 53 -17.38 -38.46 15.22
C TYR A 53 -16.54 -39.17 16.29
N THR A 54 -17.05 -40.25 16.90
CA THR A 54 -16.27 -41.12 17.80
C THR A 54 -16.13 -42.56 17.27
N GLY A 55 -16.13 -42.75 15.96
CA GLY A 55 -15.82 -44.04 15.34
C GLY A 55 -14.31 -44.31 15.29
N SER A 56 -13.79 -45.08 16.24
CA SER A 56 -12.44 -45.66 16.18
C SER A 56 -12.29 -46.52 14.91
N LEU A 57 -11.58 -46.01 13.89
CA LEU A 57 -11.39 -46.69 12.60
C LEU A 57 -9.96 -47.17 12.35
N ILE A 58 -9.09 -47.17 13.34
CA ILE A 58 -7.79 -47.85 13.24
C ILE A 58 -7.73 -48.90 14.34
N ASN A 59 -7.95 -50.15 13.95
CA ASN A 59 -7.71 -51.30 14.81
C ASN A 59 -6.18 -51.45 14.96
N PRO A 60 -5.59 -51.27 16.15
CA PRO A 60 -4.15 -51.09 16.35
C PRO A 60 -3.29 -52.36 16.13
N ASN A 61 -3.85 -53.41 15.50
CA ASN A 61 -3.20 -54.73 15.35
C ASN A 61 -3.09 -55.21 13.89
N LEU A 62 -3.03 -54.31 12.90
CA LEU A 62 -2.91 -54.68 11.49
C LEU A 62 -1.61 -54.18 10.86
N SER A 63 -0.93 -55.09 10.14
CA SER A 63 0.08 -54.79 9.13
C SER A 63 -0.44 -53.71 8.20
N ILE A 64 0.13 -52.50 8.26
CA ILE A 64 -0.24 -51.36 7.39
C ILE A 64 -0.03 -51.77 5.93
N ASN A 65 -1.11 -51.87 5.16
CA ASN A 65 -1.08 -52.19 3.74
C ASN A 65 -1.15 -50.87 2.92
N PRO A 66 -0.59 -50.81 1.69
CA PRO A 66 -0.84 -49.75 0.70
C PRO A 66 -2.21 -49.06 0.73
N ARG A 67 -3.30 -49.81 0.90
CA ARG A 67 -4.67 -49.26 1.00
C ARG A 67 -4.85 -48.34 2.22
N ASP A 68 -4.29 -48.69 3.36
CA ASP A 68 -4.40 -47.93 4.61
C ASP A 68 -3.62 -46.61 4.51
N VAL A 69 -2.55 -46.59 3.72
CA VAL A 69 -1.72 -45.41 3.47
C VAL A 69 -2.44 -44.38 2.59
N LEU A 70 -3.03 -44.83 1.48
CA LEU A 70 -3.84 -43.95 0.60
C LEU A 70 -5.04 -43.37 1.36
N GLN A 71 -5.70 -44.19 2.17
CA GLN A 71 -6.80 -43.76 3.02
C GLN A 71 -6.38 -42.66 4.00
N THR A 72 -5.18 -42.77 4.58
CA THR A 72 -4.62 -41.77 5.51
C THR A 72 -4.46 -40.42 4.81
N GLY A 73 -3.85 -40.39 3.62
CA GLY A 73 -3.68 -39.16 2.84
C GLY A 73 -5.01 -38.48 2.49
N ILE A 74 -5.99 -39.27 2.02
CA ILE A 74 -7.34 -38.79 1.68
C ILE A 74 -8.07 -38.22 2.90
N ASN A 75 -8.01 -38.92 4.04
CA ASN A 75 -8.64 -38.47 5.29
C ASN A 75 -8.07 -37.15 5.80
N ILE A 76 -6.74 -36.97 5.71
CA ILE A 76 -6.07 -35.72 6.10
C ILE A 76 -6.57 -34.55 5.25
N VAL A 77 -6.60 -34.71 3.93
CA VAL A 77 -7.11 -33.69 3.00
C VAL A 77 -8.57 -33.35 3.31
N GLY A 78 -9.42 -34.36 3.50
CA GLY A 78 -10.82 -34.18 3.86
C GLY A 78 -11.03 -33.41 5.17
N ARG A 79 -10.25 -33.75 6.21
CA ARG A 79 -10.29 -33.04 7.50
C ARG A 79 -9.85 -31.59 7.35
N ILE A 80 -8.80 -31.32 6.57
CA ILE A 80 -8.31 -29.96 6.33
C ILE A 80 -9.36 -29.14 5.58
N LEU A 81 -9.99 -29.69 4.54
CA LEU A 81 -11.06 -29.01 3.80
C LEU A 81 -12.22 -28.62 4.72
N GLY A 82 -12.66 -29.51 5.60
CA GLY A 82 -13.67 -29.20 6.62
C GLY A 82 -13.20 -28.13 7.62
N PHE A 83 -11.94 -28.18 8.05
CA PHE A 83 -11.36 -27.22 8.99
C PHE A 83 -11.17 -25.82 8.39
N LEU A 84 -10.82 -25.72 7.10
CA LEU A 84 -10.71 -24.45 6.40
C LEU A 84 -12.05 -23.74 6.24
N GLY A 85 -13.17 -24.48 6.27
CA GLY A 85 -14.52 -23.95 6.13
C GLY A 85 -15.10 -23.28 7.38
N VAL A 86 -14.33 -23.15 8.48
CA VAL A 86 -14.78 -22.54 9.74
C VAL A 86 -13.76 -21.51 10.29
N PRO A 87 -14.21 -20.51 11.08
CA PRO A 87 -13.30 -19.61 11.79
C PRO A 87 -12.39 -20.37 12.77
N PHE A 88 -11.09 -20.08 12.75
CA PHE A 88 -10.04 -20.92 13.36
C PHE A 88 -9.96 -20.94 14.90
N ALA A 89 -10.82 -20.21 15.63
CA ALA A 89 -10.64 -19.90 17.05
C ALA A 89 -11.08 -21.01 18.05
N GLY A 90 -11.79 -22.05 17.62
CA GLY A 90 -12.48 -22.97 18.55
C GLY A 90 -12.02 -24.44 18.62
N GLN A 91 -11.26 -24.96 17.64
CA GLN A 91 -11.09 -26.42 17.48
C GLN A 91 -9.64 -26.88 17.12
N LEU A 92 -8.65 -26.01 17.31
CA LEU A 92 -7.27 -26.28 16.86
C LEU A 92 -6.63 -27.51 17.51
N VAL A 93 -6.74 -27.70 18.83
CA VAL A 93 -6.14 -28.85 19.52
C VAL A 93 -6.72 -30.16 18.99
N THR A 94 -8.04 -30.30 18.95
CA THR A 94 -8.71 -31.50 18.41
C THR A 94 -8.37 -31.77 16.95
N PHE A 95 -8.18 -30.71 16.15
CA PHE A 95 -7.77 -30.81 14.77
C PHE A 95 -6.33 -31.34 14.64
N TYR A 96 -5.39 -30.78 15.41
CA TYR A 96 -4.01 -31.27 15.41
C TYR A 96 -3.91 -32.70 15.96
N THR A 97 -4.62 -33.03 17.03
CA THR A 97 -4.67 -34.40 17.57
C THR A 97 -5.19 -35.39 16.52
N PHE A 98 -6.18 -35.01 15.70
CA PHE A 98 -6.60 -35.85 14.58
C PHE A 98 -5.46 -36.08 13.58
N LEU A 99 -4.76 -35.01 13.15
CA LEU A 99 -3.66 -35.13 12.19
C LEU A 99 -2.52 -36.00 12.75
N LEU A 100 -2.12 -35.78 14.00
CA LEU A 100 -1.09 -36.58 14.66
C LEU A 100 -1.52 -38.05 14.78
N ASN A 101 -2.77 -38.34 15.17
CA ASN A 101 -3.28 -39.71 15.26
C ASN A 101 -3.38 -40.42 13.90
N GLN A 102 -3.52 -39.67 12.79
CA GLN A 102 -3.45 -40.26 11.44
C GLN A 102 -2.01 -40.58 11.03
N LEU A 103 -1.06 -39.72 11.40
CA LEU A 103 0.36 -39.85 11.01
C LEU A 103 1.18 -40.73 11.97
N TRP A 104 0.77 -40.85 13.23
CA TRP A 104 1.39 -41.64 14.31
C TRP A 104 0.32 -42.41 15.12
N PRO A 105 -0.49 -43.30 14.51
CA PRO A 105 -1.61 -43.96 15.18
C PRO A 105 -1.21 -44.84 16.38
N THR A 106 0.01 -45.37 16.38
CA THR A 106 0.58 -46.22 17.43
C THR A 106 1.79 -45.56 18.13
N ASN A 107 1.96 -44.24 17.96
CA ASN A 107 3.13 -43.48 18.41
C ASN A 107 4.46 -44.02 17.87
N ASP A 108 4.44 -44.59 16.67
CA ASP A 108 5.61 -45.02 15.90
C ASP A 108 5.55 -44.45 14.47
N ASN A 109 6.61 -44.66 13.67
CA ASN A 109 6.69 -44.11 12.32
C ASN A 109 6.15 -45.05 11.23
N ALA A 110 5.33 -46.05 11.55
CA ALA A 110 4.93 -47.06 10.57
C ALA A 110 4.16 -46.48 9.36
N VAL A 111 3.36 -45.43 9.57
CA VAL A 111 2.67 -44.72 8.46
C VAL A 111 3.67 -43.98 7.58
N TRP A 112 4.70 -43.35 8.16
CA TRP A 112 5.76 -42.66 7.41
C TRP A 112 6.63 -43.63 6.61
N GLU A 113 6.98 -44.76 7.19
CA GLU A 113 7.65 -45.86 6.47
C GLU A 113 6.80 -46.33 5.30
N ALA A 114 5.49 -46.46 5.51
CA ALA A 114 4.57 -46.89 4.47
C ALA A 114 4.40 -45.83 3.36
N PHE A 115 4.43 -44.53 3.68
CA PHE A 115 4.48 -43.46 2.67
C PHE A 115 5.74 -43.55 1.79
N MET A 116 6.89 -43.84 2.39
CA MET A 116 8.14 -44.03 1.66
C MET A 116 8.08 -45.28 0.78
N ALA A 117 7.62 -46.40 1.33
CA ALA A 117 7.56 -47.69 0.63
C ALA A 117 6.54 -47.71 -0.53
N GLN A 118 5.41 -46.99 -0.39
CA GLN A 118 4.34 -46.95 -1.40
C GLN A 118 4.86 -46.48 -2.77
N ILE A 119 5.85 -45.60 -2.77
CA ILE A 119 6.38 -44.98 -3.98
C ILE A 119 7.67 -45.63 -4.50
N GLU A 120 8.33 -46.50 -3.73
CA GLU A 120 9.49 -47.27 -4.20
C GLU A 120 9.14 -48.22 -5.36
N GLU A 121 7.95 -48.82 -5.34
CA GLU A 121 7.51 -49.78 -6.37
C GLU A 121 7.24 -49.08 -7.72
N PRO A 122 6.42 -48.01 -7.83
CA PRO A 122 6.21 -47.32 -9.09
C PRO A 122 7.48 -46.74 -9.74
N ILE A 123 8.46 -46.33 -8.94
CA ILE A 123 9.71 -45.71 -9.41
C ILE A 123 10.86 -46.70 -9.63
N ASP A 124 10.69 -47.97 -9.24
CA ASP A 124 11.71 -49.03 -9.28
C ASP A 124 13.07 -48.59 -8.66
N GLN A 125 13.00 -47.75 -7.62
CA GLN A 125 14.15 -47.23 -6.88
C GLN A 125 13.90 -47.44 -5.38
N LYS A 126 14.84 -48.12 -4.73
CA LYS A 126 14.87 -48.19 -3.27
C LYS A 126 15.57 -46.99 -2.68
N ILE A 127 14.97 -46.42 -1.65
CA ILE A 127 15.57 -45.36 -0.87
C ILE A 127 16.77 -45.94 -0.11
N SER A 128 17.84 -45.17 0.01
CA SER A 128 18.96 -45.55 0.87
C SER A 128 18.49 -45.80 2.30
N ALA A 129 18.86 -46.94 2.89
CA ALA A 129 18.53 -47.25 4.28
C ALA A 129 19.02 -46.18 5.27
N GLN A 130 20.09 -45.44 4.93
CA GLN A 130 20.54 -44.32 5.76
C GLN A 130 19.58 -43.12 5.68
N VAL A 131 19.04 -42.83 4.50
CA VAL A 131 18.10 -41.72 4.29
C VAL A 131 16.79 -42.01 4.98
N VAL A 132 16.28 -43.24 4.85
CA VAL A 132 15.09 -43.70 5.60
C VAL A 132 15.30 -43.52 7.10
N ARG A 133 16.39 -44.06 7.67
CA ARG A 133 16.68 -43.92 9.12
C ARG A 133 16.72 -42.47 9.57
N ASN A 134 17.45 -41.61 8.85
CA ASN A 134 17.56 -40.19 9.21
C ASN A 134 16.19 -39.49 9.17
N ALA A 135 15.39 -39.75 8.13
CA ALA A 135 14.06 -39.16 8.00
C ALA A 135 13.13 -39.62 9.15
N LEU A 136 13.15 -40.90 9.50
CA LEU A 136 12.34 -41.43 10.60
C LEU A 136 12.79 -40.89 11.97
N ASP A 137 14.09 -40.81 12.24
CA ASP A 137 14.61 -40.23 13.48
C ASP A 137 14.18 -38.76 13.64
N ASP A 138 14.25 -37.99 12.55
CA ASP A 138 13.79 -36.60 12.53
C ASP A 138 12.28 -36.47 12.71
N LEU A 139 11.48 -37.38 12.12
CA LEU A 139 10.02 -37.42 12.28
C LEU A 139 9.61 -37.78 13.71
N THR A 140 10.27 -38.75 14.35
CA THR A 140 10.07 -39.06 15.78
C THR A 140 10.29 -37.81 16.63
N GLY A 141 11.41 -37.13 16.40
CA GLY A 141 11.69 -35.91 17.13
C GLY A 141 10.68 -34.80 16.85
N LEU A 142 10.12 -34.70 15.64
CA LEU A 142 9.10 -33.69 15.31
C LEU A 142 7.78 -34.00 16.01
N HIS A 143 7.39 -35.28 16.07
CA HIS A 143 6.24 -35.75 16.82
C HIS A 143 6.31 -35.32 18.28
N ASP A 144 7.44 -35.61 18.96
CA ASP A 144 7.64 -35.28 20.37
C ASP A 144 7.52 -33.76 20.63
N TYR A 145 8.15 -32.92 19.80
CA TYR A 145 8.02 -31.45 19.93
C TYR A 145 6.58 -30.98 19.66
N TYR A 146 5.84 -31.64 18.76
CA TYR A 146 4.46 -31.28 18.44
C TYR A 146 3.53 -31.62 19.61
N GLU A 147 3.69 -32.80 20.22
CA GLU A 147 2.94 -33.17 21.43
C GLU A 147 3.20 -32.20 22.59
N GLU A 148 4.46 -31.79 22.82
CA GLU A 148 4.79 -30.79 23.82
C GLU A 148 4.13 -29.43 23.56
N TYR A 149 4.09 -29.01 22.30
CA TYR A 149 3.40 -27.78 21.89
C TYR A 149 1.89 -27.88 22.13
N LEU A 150 1.25 -28.99 21.71
CA LEU A 150 -0.19 -29.18 21.89
C LEU A 150 -0.59 -29.25 23.36
N ALA A 151 0.18 -29.93 24.20
CA ALA A 151 -0.06 -29.97 25.64
C ALA A 151 0.02 -28.57 26.27
N ALA A 152 1.02 -27.76 25.87
CA ALA A 152 1.15 -26.39 26.34
C ALA A 152 0.02 -25.47 25.82
N LEU A 153 -0.39 -25.66 24.56
CA LEU A 153 -1.49 -24.92 23.94
C LEU A 153 -2.82 -25.24 24.61
N GLU A 154 -3.11 -26.51 24.87
CA GLU A 154 -4.32 -26.96 25.56
C GLU A 154 -4.40 -26.39 26.98
N GLU A 155 -3.30 -26.50 27.76
CA GLU A 155 -3.26 -25.93 29.11
C GLU A 155 -3.49 -24.40 29.11
N TRP A 156 -2.91 -23.69 28.13
CA TRP A 156 -3.11 -22.26 27.97
C TRP A 156 -4.53 -21.90 27.55
N LEU A 157 -5.13 -22.62 26.60
CA LEU A 157 -6.51 -22.41 26.13
C LEU A 157 -7.52 -22.62 27.27
N GLU A 158 -7.32 -23.64 28.11
CA GLU A 158 -8.19 -23.89 29.27
C GLU A 158 -8.05 -22.82 30.35
N ARG A 159 -6.82 -22.35 30.62
CA ARG A 159 -6.53 -21.45 31.76
C ARG A 159 -5.47 -20.40 31.42
N PRO A 160 -5.81 -19.37 30.64
CA PRO A 160 -4.84 -18.37 30.18
C PRO A 160 -4.17 -17.62 31.34
N ASN A 161 -2.83 -17.59 31.35
CA ASN A 161 -2.03 -16.70 32.21
C ASN A 161 -0.65 -16.45 31.58
N GLY A 162 0.10 -15.48 32.11
CA GLY A 162 1.40 -15.10 31.56
C GLY A 162 2.46 -16.21 31.56
N ALA A 163 2.48 -17.08 32.58
CA ALA A 163 3.44 -18.19 32.64
C ALA A 163 3.16 -19.26 31.56
N ARG A 164 1.88 -19.60 31.35
CA ARG A 164 1.44 -20.54 30.30
C ARG A 164 1.61 -19.95 28.91
N ALA A 165 1.34 -18.66 28.75
CA ALA A 165 1.60 -17.91 27.52
C ALA A 165 3.08 -17.96 27.12
N ASN A 166 3.99 -17.78 28.09
CA ASN A 166 5.43 -17.93 27.86
C ASN A 166 5.81 -19.38 27.49
N LEU A 167 5.23 -20.37 28.18
CA LEU A 167 5.50 -21.78 27.90
C LEU A 167 5.06 -22.18 26.49
N VAL A 168 3.84 -21.84 26.07
CA VAL A 168 3.37 -22.14 24.71
C VAL A 168 4.20 -21.43 23.65
N THR A 169 4.62 -20.18 23.89
CA THR A 169 5.53 -19.44 23.01
C THR A 169 6.86 -20.18 22.84
N GLN A 170 7.46 -20.63 23.94
CA GLN A 170 8.72 -21.37 23.91
C GLN A 170 8.57 -22.69 23.14
N ARG A 171 7.48 -23.44 23.35
CA ARG A 171 7.24 -24.70 22.62
C ARG A 171 6.99 -24.47 21.13
N PHE A 172 6.25 -23.41 20.79
CA PHE A 172 6.06 -22.97 19.41
C PHE A 172 7.40 -22.66 18.72
N GLU A 173 8.27 -21.86 19.35
CA GLU A 173 9.59 -21.49 18.80
C GLU A 173 10.51 -22.70 18.61
N ASN A 174 10.53 -23.60 19.60
CA ASN A 174 11.30 -24.85 19.54
C ASN A 174 10.83 -25.72 18.37
N LEU A 175 9.52 -25.92 18.23
CA LEU A 175 8.94 -26.72 17.18
C LEU A 175 9.16 -26.10 15.79
N HIS A 176 9.00 -24.78 15.65
CA HIS A 176 9.32 -24.06 14.42
C HIS A 176 10.79 -24.29 14.02
N THR A 177 11.72 -24.15 14.97
CA THR A 177 13.15 -24.39 14.74
C THR A 177 13.42 -25.85 14.36
N ALA A 178 12.75 -26.80 15.01
CA ALA A 178 12.86 -28.21 14.68
C ALA A 178 12.40 -28.50 13.23
N PHE A 179 11.27 -27.93 12.78
CA PHE A 179 10.87 -28.05 11.38
C PHE A 179 11.90 -27.45 10.42
N VAL A 180 12.37 -26.22 10.67
CA VAL A 180 13.35 -25.56 9.79
C VAL A 180 14.63 -26.38 9.64
N THR A 181 15.10 -26.99 10.72
CA THR A 181 16.34 -27.78 10.73
C THR A 181 16.20 -29.19 10.15
N ARG A 182 15.00 -29.79 10.21
CA ARG A 182 14.75 -31.18 9.81
C ARG A 182 14.10 -31.36 8.44
N MET A 183 13.38 -30.36 7.92
CA MET A 183 12.84 -30.40 6.56
C MET A 183 13.87 -30.80 5.46
N PRO A 184 15.16 -30.43 5.56
CA PRO A 184 16.19 -30.94 4.66
C PRO A 184 16.30 -32.47 4.59
N SER A 185 16.01 -33.21 5.66
CA SER A 185 16.08 -34.68 5.66
C SER A 185 15.01 -35.32 4.78
N PHE A 186 13.97 -34.59 4.40
CA PHE A 186 12.81 -35.10 3.65
C PHE A 186 12.89 -34.84 2.13
N GLY A 187 14.09 -34.60 1.59
CA GLY A 187 14.30 -34.52 0.13
C GLY A 187 14.85 -33.20 -0.41
N THR A 188 15.17 -32.21 0.43
CA THR A 188 15.80 -30.95 -0.02
C THR A 188 17.27 -30.82 0.38
N GLY A 189 17.74 -31.61 1.35
CA GLY A 189 19.10 -31.58 1.85
C GLY A 189 20.09 -32.34 0.96
N PRO A 190 21.39 -32.02 1.00
CA PRO A 190 22.40 -32.68 0.18
C PRO A 190 22.44 -34.21 0.34
N GLY A 191 22.09 -34.72 1.53
CA GLY A 191 22.06 -36.15 1.84
C GLY A 191 20.79 -36.89 1.44
N SER A 192 19.70 -36.19 1.13
CA SER A 192 18.37 -36.76 0.85
C SER A 192 17.82 -36.39 -0.54
N GLN A 193 18.37 -35.37 -1.21
CA GLN A 193 17.87 -34.83 -2.48
C GLN A 193 17.79 -35.84 -3.64
N ARG A 194 18.58 -36.93 -3.59
CA ARG A 194 18.54 -38.01 -4.59
C ARG A 194 17.30 -38.88 -4.48
N ASP A 195 16.73 -38.95 -3.29
CA ASP A 195 15.54 -39.73 -2.96
C ASP A 195 14.30 -38.84 -2.79
N ALA A 196 14.38 -37.57 -3.21
CA ALA A 196 13.32 -36.57 -3.03
C ALA A 196 11.96 -37.00 -3.63
N VAL A 197 11.96 -37.68 -4.79
CA VAL A 197 10.73 -38.24 -5.37
C VAL A 197 10.09 -39.25 -4.42
N ALA A 198 10.91 -40.13 -3.84
CA ALA A 198 10.52 -41.16 -2.91
C ALA A 198 10.24 -40.65 -1.48
N LEU A 199 10.46 -39.35 -1.23
CA LEU A 199 10.16 -38.67 0.04
C LEU A 199 9.07 -37.62 -0.11
N LEU A 200 8.50 -37.44 -1.31
CA LEU A 200 7.60 -36.33 -1.61
C LEU A 200 6.35 -36.31 -0.71
N THR A 201 5.73 -37.46 -0.45
CA THR A 201 4.58 -37.52 0.47
C THR A 201 4.98 -37.14 1.90
N VAL A 202 6.15 -37.62 2.35
CA VAL A 202 6.70 -37.27 3.67
C VAL A 202 6.92 -35.76 3.78
N TYR A 203 7.56 -35.18 2.77
CA TYR A 203 7.81 -33.75 2.69
C TYR A 203 6.51 -32.93 2.71
N ALA A 204 5.51 -33.31 1.91
CA ALA A 204 4.24 -32.59 1.82
C ALA A 204 3.48 -32.60 3.15
N GLN A 205 3.44 -33.74 3.85
CA GLN A 205 2.80 -33.86 5.16
C GLN A 205 3.56 -33.10 6.26
N ALA A 206 4.90 -33.14 6.27
CA ALA A 206 5.70 -32.36 7.21
C ALA A 206 5.58 -30.85 6.96
N ALA A 207 5.59 -30.43 5.69
CA ALA A 207 5.34 -29.05 5.27
C ALA A 207 3.96 -28.57 5.74
N ASN A 208 2.93 -29.39 5.57
CA ASN A 208 1.58 -29.10 6.03
C ASN A 208 1.53 -28.78 7.53
N LEU A 209 2.11 -29.65 8.37
CA LEU A 209 2.17 -29.45 9.82
C LEU A 209 2.92 -28.18 10.22
N HIS A 210 3.99 -27.83 9.49
CA HIS A 210 4.77 -26.63 9.75
C HIS A 210 4.01 -25.34 9.37
N LEU A 211 3.33 -25.32 8.22
CA LEU A 211 2.54 -24.15 7.80
C LEU A 211 1.34 -23.91 8.71
N LEU A 212 0.70 -24.99 9.17
CA LEU A 212 -0.37 -24.93 10.18
C LEU A 212 0.17 -24.39 11.51
N LEU A 213 1.34 -24.85 11.97
CA LEU A 213 1.95 -24.30 13.18
C LEU A 213 2.16 -22.79 13.06
N LEU A 214 2.82 -22.33 12.00
CA LEU A 214 3.11 -20.90 11.79
C LEU A 214 1.85 -20.03 11.79
N LYS A 215 0.72 -20.58 11.33
CA LYS A 215 -0.59 -19.93 11.40
C LYS A 215 -0.98 -19.55 12.83
N ASP A 216 -0.65 -20.37 13.81
CA ASP A 216 -1.08 -20.18 15.20
C ASP A 216 -0.47 -18.92 15.82
N ALA A 217 0.70 -18.46 15.36
CA ALA A 217 1.28 -17.19 15.78
C ALA A 217 0.45 -15.98 15.37
N GLU A 218 -0.23 -16.03 14.21
CA GLU A 218 -1.15 -14.98 13.77
C GLU A 218 -2.46 -15.00 14.58
N ILE A 219 -2.94 -16.19 14.94
CA ILE A 219 -4.20 -16.36 15.69
C ILE A 219 -4.03 -16.00 17.18
N TYR A 220 -2.92 -16.44 17.79
CA TYR A 220 -2.75 -16.39 19.24
C TYR A 220 -1.53 -15.59 19.71
N GLY A 221 -0.59 -15.25 18.84
CA GLY A 221 0.69 -14.65 19.23
C GLY A 221 0.56 -13.40 20.11
N ALA A 222 -0.39 -12.51 19.79
CA ALA A 222 -0.66 -11.33 20.60
C ALA A 222 -1.11 -11.70 22.03
N ARG A 223 -1.95 -12.74 22.17
CA ARG A 223 -2.42 -13.25 23.47
C ARG A 223 -1.35 -14.04 24.21
N TRP A 224 -0.33 -14.53 23.51
CA TRP A 224 0.86 -15.12 24.12
C TRP A 224 1.88 -14.07 24.59
N GLY A 225 1.72 -12.81 24.19
CA GLY A 225 2.61 -11.70 24.55
C GLY A 225 3.66 -11.35 23.48
N LEU A 226 3.55 -11.91 22.27
CA LEU A 226 4.40 -11.54 21.14
C LEU A 226 4.08 -10.11 20.68
N GLN A 227 5.13 -9.35 20.35
CA GLN A 227 4.98 -8.02 19.75
C GLN A 227 4.55 -8.15 18.28
N GLN A 228 3.87 -7.12 17.73
CA GLN A 228 3.43 -7.12 16.33
C GLN A 228 4.58 -7.40 15.34
N GLY A 229 5.77 -6.88 15.60
CA GLY A 229 6.96 -7.16 14.79
C GLY A 229 7.32 -8.65 14.74
N GLN A 230 7.19 -9.37 15.87
CA GLN A 230 7.45 -10.81 15.93
C GLN A 230 6.36 -11.62 15.21
N ILE A 231 5.10 -11.22 15.37
CA ILE A 231 3.97 -11.83 14.67
C ILE A 231 4.16 -11.68 13.15
N ASN A 232 4.51 -10.48 12.68
CA ASN A 232 4.83 -10.23 11.28
C ASN A 232 6.01 -11.06 10.77
N LEU A 233 7.03 -11.33 11.59
CA LEU A 233 8.14 -12.20 11.22
C LEU A 233 7.68 -13.65 10.96
N TYR A 234 6.82 -14.21 11.82
CA TYR A 234 6.28 -15.55 11.62
C TYR A 234 5.32 -15.62 10.43
N PHE A 235 4.53 -14.58 10.18
CA PHE A 235 3.72 -14.46 8.98
C PHE A 235 4.56 -14.45 7.70
N ASN A 236 5.60 -13.62 7.65
CA ASN A 236 6.50 -13.56 6.51
C ASN A 236 7.19 -14.92 6.30
N ALA A 237 7.56 -15.61 7.39
CA ALA A 237 8.06 -16.97 7.31
C ALA A 237 7.00 -17.94 6.75
N GLN A 238 5.73 -17.86 7.17
CA GLN A 238 4.65 -18.70 6.65
C GLN A 238 4.48 -18.51 5.14
N GLN A 239 4.48 -17.27 4.67
CA GLN A 239 4.32 -16.94 3.25
C GLN A 239 5.50 -17.46 2.42
N GLU A 240 6.73 -17.25 2.88
CA GLU A 240 7.92 -17.75 2.18
C GLU A 240 8.01 -19.27 2.19
N ARG A 241 7.66 -19.93 3.31
CA ARG A 241 7.60 -21.39 3.38
C ARG A 241 6.50 -21.97 2.49
N THR A 242 5.35 -21.32 2.39
CA THR A 242 4.27 -21.74 1.47
C THR A 242 4.78 -21.77 0.02
N ARG A 243 5.52 -20.73 -0.40
CA ARG A 243 6.14 -20.66 -1.72
C ARG A 243 7.17 -21.78 -1.92
N ILE A 244 8.14 -21.92 -1.01
CA ILE A 244 9.21 -22.93 -1.10
C ILE A 244 8.62 -24.34 -1.14
N TYR A 245 7.70 -24.66 -0.22
CA TYR A 245 7.14 -26.00 -0.09
C TYR A 245 6.28 -26.38 -1.30
N THR A 246 5.47 -25.44 -1.79
CA THR A 246 4.63 -25.65 -2.98
C THR A 246 5.49 -25.92 -4.21
N ASN A 247 6.48 -25.07 -4.49
CA ASN A 247 7.35 -25.22 -5.65
C ASN A 247 8.15 -26.53 -5.59
N HIS A 248 8.74 -26.86 -4.43
CA HIS A 248 9.48 -28.12 -4.27
C HIS A 248 8.59 -29.35 -4.51
N CYS A 249 7.37 -29.35 -3.98
CA CYS A 249 6.44 -30.47 -4.16
C CYS A 249 6.06 -30.66 -5.63
N VAL A 250 5.73 -29.56 -6.33
CA VAL A 250 5.33 -29.61 -7.74
C VAL A 250 6.50 -30.00 -8.65
N GLU A 251 7.68 -29.42 -8.44
CA GLU A 251 8.89 -29.78 -9.21
C GLU A 251 9.25 -31.27 -9.00
N THR A 252 9.21 -31.73 -7.76
CA THR A 252 9.51 -33.12 -7.42
C THR A 252 8.48 -34.09 -7.99
N TYR A 253 7.20 -33.74 -7.96
CA TYR A 253 6.13 -34.52 -8.57
C TYR A 253 6.31 -34.63 -10.09
N ASN A 254 6.57 -33.51 -10.77
CA ASN A 254 6.76 -33.49 -12.21
C ASN A 254 8.02 -34.26 -12.64
N ARG A 255 9.12 -34.15 -11.88
CA ARG A 255 10.32 -34.97 -12.09
C ARG A 255 10.01 -36.45 -11.91
N GLY A 256 9.35 -36.83 -10.81
CA GLY A 256 8.99 -38.22 -10.55
C GLY A 256 8.11 -38.82 -11.66
N LEU A 257 7.15 -38.04 -12.18
CA LEU A 257 6.35 -38.44 -13.34
C LEU A 257 7.21 -38.70 -14.59
N GLU A 258 8.17 -37.83 -14.88
CA GLU A 258 9.04 -38.02 -16.05
C GLU A 258 10.00 -39.21 -15.86
N ASP A 259 10.49 -39.43 -14.64
CA ASP A 259 11.39 -40.56 -14.31
C ASP A 259 10.71 -41.93 -14.52
N VAL A 260 9.40 -42.05 -14.21
CA VAL A 260 8.62 -43.29 -14.41
C VAL A 260 8.06 -43.44 -15.81
N ARG A 261 8.28 -42.46 -16.68
CA ARG A 261 7.74 -42.47 -18.04
C ARG A 261 8.49 -43.48 -18.92
N GLY A 262 7.75 -44.28 -19.67
CA GLY A 262 8.32 -45.23 -20.62
C GLY A 262 7.56 -45.26 -21.94
N THR A 263 7.62 -46.40 -22.64
CA THR A 263 7.12 -46.55 -24.01
C THR A 263 6.04 -47.61 -24.18
N ASN A 264 5.81 -48.45 -23.17
CA ASN A 264 4.96 -49.63 -23.23
C ASN A 264 3.84 -49.63 -22.17
N THR A 265 2.95 -50.62 -22.25
CA THR A 265 1.81 -50.79 -21.34
C THR A 265 2.18 -50.84 -19.86
N GLU A 266 3.26 -51.53 -19.50
CA GLU A 266 3.70 -51.67 -18.11
C GLU A 266 4.21 -50.32 -17.57
N SER A 267 5.07 -49.64 -18.32
CA SER A 267 5.54 -48.30 -17.95
C SER A 267 4.41 -47.26 -17.84
N TRP A 268 3.39 -47.33 -18.71
CA TRP A 268 2.21 -46.46 -18.59
C TRP A 268 1.42 -46.75 -17.32
N SER A 269 1.29 -48.02 -16.92
CA SER A 269 0.60 -48.42 -15.70
C SER A 269 1.30 -47.85 -14.45
N ASN A 270 2.64 -47.93 -14.39
CA ASN A 270 3.43 -47.36 -13.30
C ASN A 270 3.33 -45.82 -13.27
N TYR A 271 3.46 -45.17 -14.43
CA TYR A 271 3.27 -43.72 -14.58
C TYR A 271 1.89 -43.27 -14.08
N HIS A 272 0.85 -44.00 -14.47
CA HIS A 272 -0.51 -43.69 -14.08
C HIS A 272 -0.75 -43.88 -12.58
N ARG A 273 -0.24 -44.97 -12.00
CA ARG A 273 -0.32 -45.23 -10.56
C ARG A 273 0.39 -44.14 -9.76
N PHE A 274 1.62 -43.78 -10.14
CA PHE A 274 2.35 -42.67 -9.52
C PHE A 274 1.54 -41.36 -9.58
N ARG A 275 1.00 -41.00 -10.75
CA ARG A 275 0.12 -39.82 -10.92
C ARG A 275 -1.04 -39.81 -9.94
N ARG A 276 -1.80 -40.91 -9.87
CA ARG A 276 -2.99 -41.03 -9.00
C ARG A 276 -2.60 -40.87 -7.54
N GLU A 277 -1.66 -41.69 -7.07
CA GLU A 277 -1.34 -41.79 -5.65
C GLU A 277 -0.68 -40.50 -5.13
N MET A 278 0.22 -39.89 -5.91
CA MET A 278 0.85 -38.62 -5.52
C MET A 278 -0.09 -37.43 -5.61
N THR A 279 -1.10 -37.48 -6.48
CA THR A 279 -2.16 -36.46 -6.46
C THR A 279 -2.94 -36.54 -5.15
N LEU A 280 -3.37 -37.74 -4.75
CA LEU A 280 -4.20 -37.96 -3.55
C LEU A 280 -3.46 -37.67 -2.24
N MET A 281 -2.17 -38.03 -2.14
CA MET A 281 -1.42 -37.93 -0.89
C MET A 281 -0.57 -36.67 -0.75
N ALA A 282 -0.25 -35.98 -1.86
CA ALA A 282 0.61 -34.80 -1.85
C ALA A 282 -0.01 -33.59 -2.57
N MET A 283 -0.39 -33.69 -3.85
CA MET A 283 -0.82 -32.49 -4.61
C MET A 283 -2.15 -31.91 -4.11
N ASP A 284 -3.09 -32.75 -3.71
CA ASP A 284 -4.36 -32.33 -3.11
C ASP A 284 -4.10 -31.53 -1.82
N LEU A 285 -3.11 -31.94 -1.03
CA LEU A 285 -2.70 -31.24 0.19
C LEU A 285 -1.99 -29.91 -0.11
N VAL A 286 -1.07 -29.91 -1.07
CA VAL A 286 -0.32 -28.72 -1.50
C VAL A 286 -1.24 -27.63 -2.02
N ALA A 287 -2.32 -28.01 -2.72
CA ALA A 287 -3.33 -27.06 -3.18
C ALA A 287 -4.06 -26.31 -2.04
N LEU A 288 -3.97 -26.82 -0.80
CA LEU A 288 -4.62 -26.23 0.37
C LEU A 288 -3.70 -25.29 1.18
N PHE A 289 -2.39 -25.31 0.96
CA PHE A 289 -1.43 -24.47 1.69
C PHE A 289 -1.76 -22.98 1.71
N PRO A 290 -2.24 -22.35 0.60
CA PRO A 290 -2.52 -20.91 0.60
C PRO A 290 -3.61 -20.50 1.58
N PHE A 291 -4.51 -21.41 1.94
CA PHE A 291 -5.64 -21.14 2.83
C PHE A 291 -5.24 -21.10 4.31
N TYR A 292 -3.98 -21.38 4.64
CA TYR A 292 -3.44 -21.18 5.99
C TYR A 292 -3.07 -19.72 6.27
N ASN A 293 -3.09 -18.84 5.28
CA ASN A 293 -2.97 -17.41 5.48
C ASN A 293 -4.26 -16.84 6.08
N VAL A 294 -4.27 -16.66 7.40
CA VAL A 294 -5.45 -16.14 8.13
C VAL A 294 -5.71 -14.66 7.90
N ARG A 295 -4.73 -13.88 7.41
CA ARG A 295 -4.98 -12.49 6.98
C ARG A 295 -5.81 -12.45 5.72
N GLN A 296 -5.57 -13.39 4.79
CA GLN A 296 -6.33 -13.49 3.55
C GLN A 296 -7.66 -14.25 3.72
N TYR A 297 -7.71 -15.24 4.62
CA TYR A 297 -8.88 -16.09 4.86
C TYR A 297 -9.33 -16.10 6.33
N PRO A 298 -9.66 -14.95 6.93
CA PRO A 298 -9.90 -14.87 8.37
C PRO A 298 -11.20 -15.51 8.84
N ASN A 299 -12.19 -15.67 7.96
CA ASN A 299 -13.48 -16.32 8.24
C ASN A 299 -13.54 -17.77 7.72
N GLY A 300 -12.38 -18.33 7.36
CA GLY A 300 -12.31 -19.57 6.60
C GLY A 300 -12.72 -19.38 5.14
N ALA A 301 -12.44 -20.41 4.35
CA ALA A 301 -12.80 -20.51 2.94
C ALA A 301 -13.25 -21.92 2.62
N ASN A 302 -14.01 -22.09 1.53
CA ASN A 302 -14.38 -23.40 1.01
C ASN A 302 -13.58 -23.71 -0.28
N PRO A 303 -12.30 -24.12 -0.20
CA PRO A 303 -11.56 -24.56 -1.37
C PRO A 303 -12.25 -25.75 -2.05
N GLN A 304 -12.12 -25.84 -3.37
CA GLN A 304 -12.69 -26.93 -4.16
C GLN A 304 -11.61 -27.52 -5.07
N LEU A 305 -11.31 -28.81 -4.92
CA LEU A 305 -10.36 -29.52 -5.76
C LEU A 305 -11.09 -30.15 -6.95
N THR A 306 -11.05 -29.50 -8.10
CA THR A 306 -11.78 -29.88 -9.31
C THR A 306 -11.04 -30.91 -10.18
N ARG A 307 -9.81 -31.29 -9.83
CA ARG A 307 -9.04 -32.31 -10.57
C ARG A 307 -9.77 -33.65 -10.64
N GLU A 308 -9.49 -34.37 -11.72
CA GLU A 308 -9.97 -35.73 -11.92
C GLU A 308 -8.95 -36.77 -11.46
N ILE A 309 -9.44 -37.86 -10.87
CA ILE A 309 -8.65 -39.04 -10.55
C ILE A 309 -9.14 -40.20 -11.41
N TYR A 310 -8.19 -40.92 -12.00
CA TYR A 310 -8.45 -42.06 -12.87
C TYR A 310 -8.02 -43.33 -12.11
N THR A 311 -8.92 -44.31 -12.00
CA THR A 311 -8.54 -45.65 -11.51
C THR A 311 -7.82 -46.42 -12.62
N ASP A 312 -7.21 -47.54 -12.29
CA ASP A 312 -6.57 -48.39 -13.28
C ASP A 312 -7.59 -48.88 -14.33
N PRO A 313 -7.16 -49.09 -15.58
CA PRO A 313 -8.03 -49.61 -16.62
C PRO A 313 -8.61 -50.98 -16.25
N ILE A 314 -9.90 -51.19 -16.50
CA ILE A 314 -10.59 -52.42 -16.11
C ILE A 314 -10.28 -53.52 -17.13
N VAL A 315 -9.18 -54.21 -16.91
CA VAL A 315 -8.63 -55.22 -17.80
C VAL A 315 -7.97 -56.37 -17.03
N TYR A 316 -7.99 -57.57 -17.61
CA TYR A 316 -7.33 -58.73 -17.02
C TYR A 316 -5.80 -58.53 -17.04
N ASN A 317 -5.24 -58.22 -15.88
CA ASN A 317 -3.83 -57.90 -15.70
C ASN A 317 -3.30 -58.42 -14.34
N PRO A 318 -3.28 -59.75 -14.11
CA PRO A 318 -2.65 -60.32 -12.92
C PRO A 318 -1.12 -60.10 -12.94
N PRO A 319 -0.42 -60.29 -11.80
CA PRO A 319 1.03 -60.07 -11.69
C PRO A 319 1.87 -60.84 -12.73
N ALA A 320 1.42 -62.03 -13.12
CA ALA A 320 2.05 -62.83 -14.16
C ALA A 320 1.00 -63.54 -15.03
N ASN A 321 1.41 -63.97 -16.22
CA ASN A 321 0.58 -64.84 -17.08
C ASN A 321 0.18 -66.13 -16.33
N GLN A 322 -1.05 -66.58 -16.52
CA GLN A 322 -1.58 -67.78 -15.85
C GLN A 322 -2.01 -68.82 -16.90
N GLY A 323 -1.13 -69.76 -17.23
CA GLY A 323 -1.41 -70.77 -18.26
C GLY A 323 -1.64 -70.14 -19.64
N ILE A 324 -2.84 -70.33 -20.20
CA ILE A 324 -3.24 -69.70 -21.47
C ILE A 324 -3.68 -68.24 -21.31
N CYS A 325 -3.91 -67.79 -20.07
CA CYS A 325 -4.35 -66.43 -19.75
C CYS A 325 -3.19 -65.46 -19.88
N ARG A 326 -3.35 -64.45 -20.72
CA ARG A 326 -2.33 -63.41 -20.95
C ARG A 326 -2.68 -62.16 -20.14
N ARG A 327 -1.73 -61.66 -19.35
CA ARG A 327 -1.86 -60.36 -18.65
C ARG A 327 -1.74 -59.23 -19.66
N TRP A 328 -2.52 -58.16 -19.47
CA TRP A 328 -2.52 -57.02 -20.37
C TRP A 328 -1.22 -56.22 -20.37
N GLY A 329 -0.51 -56.13 -19.24
CA GLY A 329 0.77 -55.39 -19.14
C GLY A 329 1.85 -55.91 -20.09
N ASN A 330 1.79 -57.19 -20.48
CA ASN A 330 2.73 -57.79 -21.44
C ASN A 330 2.30 -57.59 -22.90
N ASN A 331 1.25 -56.81 -23.15
CA ASN A 331 0.78 -56.53 -24.51
C ASN A 331 1.84 -55.68 -25.23
N PRO A 332 2.55 -56.23 -26.24
CA PRO A 332 3.65 -55.52 -26.92
C PRO A 332 3.14 -54.51 -27.95
N TYR A 333 1.83 -54.44 -28.18
CA TYR A 333 1.24 -53.70 -29.29
C TYR A 333 0.64 -52.35 -28.90
N ASN A 334 0.42 -52.09 -27.60
CA ASN A 334 -0.05 -50.79 -27.13
C ASN A 334 1.16 -49.93 -26.73
N THR A 335 1.25 -48.74 -27.30
CA THR A 335 2.28 -47.75 -26.94
C THR A 335 1.81 -46.85 -25.80
N PHE A 336 2.75 -46.29 -25.03
CA PHE A 336 2.44 -45.33 -23.96
C PHE A 336 1.52 -44.19 -24.45
N SER A 337 1.84 -43.57 -25.59
CA SER A 337 1.08 -42.45 -26.13
C SER A 337 -0.35 -42.81 -26.53
N GLU A 338 -0.57 -44.03 -27.06
CA GLU A 338 -1.93 -44.51 -27.37
C GLU A 338 -2.77 -44.69 -26.10
N LEU A 339 -2.16 -45.22 -25.03
CA LEU A 339 -2.83 -45.40 -23.74
C LEU A 339 -3.16 -44.06 -23.09
N GLU A 340 -2.20 -43.15 -23.05
CA GLU A 340 -2.39 -41.82 -22.47
C GLU A 340 -3.49 -41.04 -23.20
N ASN A 341 -3.50 -41.06 -24.54
CA ASN A 341 -4.53 -40.39 -25.34
C ASN A 341 -5.91 -41.07 -25.24
N ALA A 342 -5.98 -42.38 -24.96
CA ALA A 342 -7.24 -43.11 -24.88
C ALA A 342 -7.89 -43.02 -23.49
N PHE A 343 -7.08 -43.04 -22.43
CA PHE A 343 -7.57 -43.11 -21.07
C PHE A 343 -7.66 -41.76 -20.38
N ILE A 344 -6.81 -40.80 -20.74
CA ILE A 344 -6.74 -39.50 -20.06
C ILE A 344 -7.40 -38.46 -20.94
N ARG A 345 -8.33 -37.72 -20.35
CA ARG A 345 -9.06 -36.69 -21.08
C ARG A 345 -8.19 -35.44 -21.22
N PRO A 346 -8.27 -34.73 -22.36
CA PRO A 346 -7.68 -33.39 -22.44
C PRO A 346 -8.37 -32.46 -21.43
N PRO A 347 -7.69 -31.40 -20.94
CA PRO A 347 -8.29 -30.42 -20.03
C PRO A 347 -9.64 -29.91 -20.52
N HIS A 348 -10.64 -29.90 -19.63
CA HIS A 348 -12.02 -29.56 -19.95
C HIS A 348 -12.72 -28.85 -18.78
N LEU A 349 -13.90 -28.29 -19.04
CA LEU A 349 -14.74 -27.72 -17.99
C LEU A 349 -15.23 -28.82 -17.05
N PHE A 350 -15.39 -28.48 -15.78
CA PHE A 350 -15.87 -29.40 -14.76
C PHE A 350 -17.30 -29.83 -15.08
N GLU A 351 -17.55 -31.14 -14.99
CA GLU A 351 -18.83 -31.75 -15.32
C GLU A 351 -19.20 -32.85 -14.33
N ARG A 352 -20.49 -33.20 -14.33
CA ARG A 352 -21.05 -34.32 -13.58
C ARG A 352 -21.69 -35.30 -14.56
N LEU A 353 -21.44 -36.59 -14.36
CA LEU A 353 -22.12 -37.65 -15.10
C LEU A 353 -23.52 -37.89 -14.55
N ASP A 354 -24.53 -37.77 -15.40
CA ASP A 354 -25.92 -38.06 -15.04
C ASP A 354 -26.37 -39.44 -15.50
N ARG A 355 -25.91 -39.92 -16.66
CA ARG A 355 -26.30 -41.23 -17.19
C ARG A 355 -25.16 -41.94 -17.92
N LEU A 356 -25.06 -43.24 -17.66
CA LEU A 356 -24.15 -44.16 -18.36
C LEU A 356 -24.96 -45.28 -19.03
N THR A 357 -24.92 -45.34 -20.36
CA THR A 357 -25.57 -46.40 -21.15
C THR A 357 -24.50 -47.30 -21.75
N ILE A 358 -24.34 -48.50 -21.21
CA ILE A 358 -23.34 -49.45 -21.67
C ILE A 358 -23.90 -50.31 -22.80
N SER A 359 -23.21 -50.36 -23.93
CA SER A 359 -23.47 -51.27 -25.05
C SER A 359 -22.75 -52.60 -24.85
N ARG A 360 -23.48 -53.68 -25.15
CA ARG A 360 -22.98 -55.06 -25.07
C ARG A 360 -22.83 -55.66 -26.45
N ASN A 361 -21.80 -56.48 -26.61
CA ASN A 361 -21.62 -57.30 -27.81
C ASN A 361 -21.18 -58.72 -27.41
N ARG A 362 -21.39 -59.68 -28.31
CA ARG A 362 -21.05 -61.09 -28.09
C ARG A 362 -19.76 -61.44 -28.81
N TYR A 363 -18.83 -62.04 -28.09
CA TYR A 363 -17.68 -62.71 -28.68
C TYR A 363 -17.82 -64.22 -28.53
N THR A 364 -17.70 -64.93 -29.64
CA THR A 364 -17.68 -66.40 -29.67
C THR A 364 -16.26 -66.86 -29.91
N ALA A 365 -15.70 -67.59 -28.95
CA ALA A 365 -14.34 -68.10 -29.03
C ALA A 365 -14.22 -69.08 -30.22
N PRO A 366 -13.17 -68.96 -31.05
CA PRO A 366 -12.89 -69.94 -32.08
C PRO A 366 -12.74 -71.34 -31.47
N THR A 367 -13.17 -72.37 -32.21
CA THR A 367 -13.02 -73.82 -31.91
C THR A 367 -13.82 -74.42 -30.74
N THR A 368 -14.32 -73.64 -29.78
CA THR A 368 -15.05 -74.18 -28.60
C THR A 368 -16.55 -73.87 -28.58
N ASN A 369 -17.03 -72.99 -29.47
CA ASN A 369 -18.40 -72.43 -29.45
C ASN A 369 -18.83 -71.82 -28.10
N SER A 370 -17.84 -71.52 -27.25
CA SER A 370 -18.03 -70.78 -26.01
C SER A 370 -18.21 -69.30 -26.33
N PHE A 371 -19.11 -68.61 -25.64
CA PHE A 371 -19.35 -67.18 -25.85
C PHE A 371 -19.31 -66.37 -24.55
N LEU A 372 -19.04 -65.08 -24.72
CA LEU A 372 -19.07 -64.08 -23.65
C LEU A 372 -19.70 -62.79 -24.20
N ASP A 373 -20.70 -62.27 -23.50
CA ASP A 373 -21.15 -60.91 -23.71
C ASP A 373 -20.26 -59.95 -22.92
N TYR A 374 -19.71 -58.96 -23.59
CA TYR A 374 -18.76 -58.00 -23.03
C TYR A 374 -19.21 -56.55 -23.27
N TRP A 375 -18.71 -55.64 -22.46
CA TRP A 375 -18.84 -54.19 -22.65
C TRP A 375 -18.09 -53.79 -23.94
N SER A 376 -18.83 -53.48 -25.01
CA SER A 376 -18.26 -53.15 -26.33
C SER A 376 -18.10 -51.65 -26.57
N GLY A 377 -18.91 -50.83 -25.90
CA GLY A 377 -18.89 -49.37 -25.96
C GLY A 377 -19.90 -48.79 -24.99
N HIS A 378 -20.01 -47.47 -24.91
CA HIS A 378 -20.99 -46.82 -24.05
C HIS A 378 -21.29 -45.39 -24.50
N THR A 379 -22.40 -44.84 -24.01
CA THR A 379 -22.80 -43.45 -24.20
C THR A 379 -22.99 -42.81 -22.83
N LEU A 380 -22.38 -41.65 -22.62
CA LEU A 380 -22.41 -40.85 -21.40
C LEU A 380 -23.25 -39.60 -21.63
N GLN A 381 -24.03 -39.21 -20.63
CA GLN A 381 -24.71 -37.93 -20.60
C GLN A 381 -24.24 -37.14 -19.37
N SER A 382 -23.63 -35.98 -19.59
CA SER A 382 -23.04 -35.13 -18.56
C SER A 382 -23.59 -33.71 -18.61
N GLN A 383 -23.38 -32.96 -17.53
CA GLN A 383 -23.74 -31.54 -17.41
C GLN A 383 -22.57 -30.76 -16.82
N HIS A 384 -22.32 -29.56 -17.33
CA HIS A 384 -21.40 -28.61 -16.68
C HIS A 384 -22.02 -28.07 -15.38
N ALA A 385 -21.17 -27.59 -14.47
CA ALA A 385 -21.62 -27.05 -13.18
C ALA A 385 -22.74 -26.00 -13.33
N ASN A 386 -23.83 -26.22 -12.59
CA ASN A 386 -25.06 -25.41 -12.60
C ASN A 386 -25.59 -25.06 -14.01
N ASN A 387 -25.41 -25.96 -15.00
CA ASN A 387 -25.92 -25.82 -16.37
C ASN A 387 -26.90 -26.96 -16.71
N PRO A 388 -28.16 -26.66 -17.09
CA PRO A 388 -29.13 -27.70 -17.45
C PRO A 388 -28.84 -28.37 -18.81
N THR A 389 -27.90 -27.84 -19.60
CA THR A 389 -27.55 -28.39 -20.91
C THR A 389 -26.85 -29.73 -20.75
N THR A 390 -27.40 -30.76 -21.39
CA THR A 390 -26.84 -32.11 -21.36
C THR A 390 -25.96 -32.35 -22.58
N TYR A 391 -24.75 -32.85 -22.34
CA TYR A 391 -23.76 -33.20 -23.36
C TYR A 391 -23.66 -34.71 -23.49
N GLU A 392 -23.52 -35.21 -24.72
CA GLU A 392 -23.43 -36.65 -24.98
C GLU A 392 -22.07 -37.01 -25.58
N THR A 393 -21.40 -37.99 -24.97
CA THR A 393 -20.13 -38.54 -25.48
C THR A 393 -20.26 -40.05 -25.61
N SER A 394 -19.82 -40.61 -26.75
CA SER A 394 -19.89 -42.05 -27.01
C SER A 394 -18.51 -42.64 -27.29
N TYR A 395 -18.27 -43.82 -26.74
CA TYR A 395 -17.01 -44.56 -26.87
C TYR A 395 -17.24 -45.99 -27.36
N GLY A 396 -16.26 -46.55 -28.06
CA GLY A 396 -16.27 -47.95 -28.49
C GLY A 396 -17.34 -48.25 -29.53
N GLN A 397 -17.94 -49.45 -29.45
CA GLN A 397 -18.99 -49.92 -30.35
C GLN A 397 -20.36 -49.81 -29.69
N ILE A 398 -21.18 -48.90 -30.20
CA ILE A 398 -22.56 -48.70 -29.75
C ILE A 398 -23.48 -49.75 -30.39
N THR A 399 -24.27 -50.45 -29.56
CA THR A 399 -25.17 -51.52 -30.00
C THR A 399 -26.58 -51.28 -29.43
N SER A 400 -27.58 -52.02 -29.93
CA SER A 400 -28.94 -51.96 -29.39
C SER A 400 -29.12 -52.76 -28.08
N ASN A 401 -28.19 -53.66 -27.75
CA ASN A 401 -28.21 -54.42 -26.51
C ASN A 401 -27.50 -53.60 -25.42
N THR A 402 -28.26 -52.84 -24.64
CA THR A 402 -27.70 -51.87 -23.69
C THR A 402 -28.13 -52.11 -22.25
N ARG A 403 -27.36 -51.53 -21.33
CA ARG A 403 -27.68 -51.41 -19.90
C ARG A 403 -27.50 -49.96 -19.46
N LEU A 404 -28.59 -49.33 -19.02
CA LEU A 404 -28.60 -47.97 -18.51
C LEU A 404 -28.34 -47.95 -16.99
N PHE A 405 -27.52 -47.00 -16.57
CA PHE A 405 -27.24 -46.62 -15.18
C PHE A 405 -27.54 -45.12 -15.01
N ASN A 406 -28.32 -44.78 -14.00
CA ASN A 406 -28.59 -43.38 -13.62
C ASN A 406 -27.62 -42.98 -12.49
N THR A 407 -26.71 -42.07 -12.79
CA THR A 407 -25.60 -41.70 -11.91
C THR A 407 -25.82 -40.36 -11.20
N THR A 408 -26.92 -39.64 -11.49
CA THR A 408 -27.24 -38.33 -10.88
C THR A 408 -27.26 -38.36 -9.35
N ASN A 409 -27.62 -39.50 -8.74
CA ASN A 409 -27.66 -39.67 -7.28
C ASN A 409 -26.38 -40.30 -6.69
N GLY A 410 -25.27 -40.27 -7.43
CA GLY A 410 -23.93 -40.63 -6.93
C GLY A 410 -23.55 -42.09 -7.15
N ALA A 411 -23.04 -42.40 -8.35
CA ALA A 411 -22.25 -43.62 -8.59
C ALA A 411 -20.91 -43.50 -7.87
N ARG A 412 -20.71 -44.29 -6.82
CA ARG A 412 -19.73 -44.04 -5.75
C ARG A 412 -18.64 -45.12 -5.64
N ALA A 413 -18.96 -46.34 -6.04
CA ALA A 413 -18.00 -47.43 -6.14
C ALA A 413 -18.41 -48.37 -7.27
N ILE A 414 -17.44 -49.07 -7.87
CA ILE A 414 -17.71 -50.03 -8.92
C ILE A 414 -16.90 -51.31 -8.68
N ASP A 415 -17.61 -52.43 -8.59
CA ASP A 415 -17.01 -53.76 -8.67
C ASP A 415 -17.14 -54.28 -10.09
N SER A 416 -16.04 -54.63 -10.73
CA SER A 416 -15.98 -55.05 -12.12
C SER A 416 -15.30 -56.39 -12.30
N ARG A 417 -15.80 -57.18 -13.27
CA ARG A 417 -15.17 -58.44 -13.68
C ARG A 417 -14.55 -58.32 -15.06
N ALA A 418 -13.23 -58.17 -15.08
CA ALA A 418 -12.43 -58.18 -16.29
C ALA A 418 -12.16 -59.63 -16.75
N ARG A 419 -12.16 -59.87 -18.06
CA ARG A 419 -11.92 -61.17 -18.69
C ARG A 419 -10.78 -61.11 -19.69
N ASN A 420 -10.03 -62.21 -19.79
CA ASN A 420 -9.23 -62.56 -20.96
C ASN A 420 -9.85 -63.82 -21.58
N PHE A 421 -10.75 -63.65 -22.53
CA PHE A 421 -11.62 -64.69 -23.05
C PHE A 421 -11.19 -65.13 -24.45
N GLY A 422 -10.77 -66.38 -24.61
CA GLY A 422 -10.29 -66.88 -25.90
C GLY A 422 -9.46 -68.16 -25.77
N ASN A 423 -8.61 -68.42 -26.76
CA ASN A 423 -7.73 -69.59 -26.84
C ASN A 423 -6.29 -69.19 -27.23
N LEU A 424 -5.44 -70.19 -27.53
CA LEU A 424 -4.04 -69.99 -27.93
C LEU A 424 -3.83 -69.19 -29.23
N TYR A 425 -4.88 -68.86 -29.98
CA TYR A 425 -4.81 -68.17 -31.27
C TYR A 425 -5.54 -66.83 -31.30
N ALA A 426 -6.56 -66.66 -30.45
CA ALA A 426 -7.27 -65.40 -30.33
C ALA A 426 -7.78 -65.16 -28.92
N ASN A 427 -7.60 -63.95 -28.38
CA ASN A 427 -8.11 -63.57 -27.06
C ASN A 427 -8.82 -62.22 -27.08
N LEU A 428 -9.86 -62.11 -26.27
CA LEU A 428 -10.62 -60.90 -26.00
C LEU A 428 -10.33 -60.39 -24.59
N TYR A 429 -9.88 -59.15 -24.46
CA TYR A 429 -9.92 -58.41 -23.21
C TYR A 429 -11.22 -57.62 -23.12
N GLY A 430 -11.98 -57.79 -22.04
CA GLY A 430 -13.21 -57.01 -21.85
C GLY A 430 -13.89 -57.22 -20.50
N VAL A 431 -14.80 -56.30 -20.17
CA VAL A 431 -15.60 -56.36 -18.94
C VAL A 431 -16.87 -57.16 -19.19
N SER A 432 -17.13 -58.14 -18.35
CA SER A 432 -18.23 -59.11 -18.51
C SER A 432 -19.42 -58.83 -17.59
N SER A 433 -19.13 -58.31 -16.41
CA SER A 433 -20.12 -57.88 -15.42
C SER A 433 -19.54 -56.76 -14.57
N LEU A 434 -20.44 -55.97 -13.99
CA LEU A 434 -20.09 -54.95 -13.01
C LEU A 434 -21.27 -54.65 -12.09
N ASN A 435 -20.98 -54.04 -10.94
CA ASN A 435 -21.95 -53.49 -10.02
C ASN A 435 -21.53 -52.06 -9.66
N ILE A 436 -22.37 -51.08 -9.95
CA ILE A 436 -22.17 -49.67 -9.60
C ILE A 436 -23.00 -49.40 -8.34
N PHE A 437 -22.38 -48.96 -7.26
CA PHE A 437 -23.07 -48.66 -6.03
C PHE A 437 -23.48 -47.18 -5.95
N PRO A 438 -24.72 -46.85 -5.55
CA PRO A 438 -25.88 -47.73 -5.36
C PRO A 438 -26.70 -47.96 -6.66
N THR A 439 -26.20 -47.51 -7.83
CA THR A 439 -26.96 -47.44 -9.08
C THR A 439 -27.52 -48.77 -9.62
N GLY A 440 -26.74 -49.86 -9.61
CA GLY A 440 -27.20 -51.19 -10.01
C GLY A 440 -26.16 -52.07 -10.71
N VAL A 441 -26.64 -53.23 -11.19
CA VAL A 441 -25.79 -54.34 -11.71
C VAL A 441 -25.92 -54.52 -13.23
N MET A 442 -24.81 -54.94 -13.86
CA MET A 442 -24.74 -55.57 -15.17
C MET A 442 -24.29 -57.04 -15.00
N SER A 443 -25.21 -58.00 -15.09
CA SER A 443 -24.91 -59.43 -14.87
C SER A 443 -24.18 -60.08 -16.04
N GLU A 444 -23.27 -61.00 -15.76
CA GLU A 444 -22.50 -61.74 -16.77
C GLU A 444 -23.41 -62.67 -17.60
N ILE A 445 -23.15 -62.74 -18.91
CA ILE A 445 -23.85 -63.66 -19.84
C ILE A 445 -22.80 -64.46 -20.60
N THR A 446 -22.64 -65.74 -20.24
CA THR A 446 -21.67 -66.67 -20.83
C THR A 446 -22.11 -68.12 -20.68
N ASN A 447 -21.65 -69.01 -21.56
CA ASN A 447 -21.75 -70.48 -21.39
C ASN A 447 -20.41 -71.13 -20.98
N ALA A 448 -19.38 -70.32 -20.70
CA ALA A 448 -18.04 -70.78 -20.37
C ALA A 448 -17.70 -70.52 -18.89
N ALA A 449 -17.87 -71.56 -18.07
CA ALA A 449 -17.80 -71.43 -16.60
C ALA A 449 -16.37 -71.20 -16.04
N ASN A 450 -15.30 -71.55 -16.76
CA ASN A 450 -13.93 -71.60 -16.22
C ASN A 450 -12.89 -70.90 -17.13
N THR A 451 -13.00 -69.59 -17.35
CA THR A 451 -11.98 -68.82 -18.11
C THR A 451 -11.27 -67.78 -17.26
N CYS A 452 -10.19 -67.21 -17.79
CA CYS A 452 -9.40 -66.13 -17.18
C CYS A 452 -10.27 -64.94 -16.79
N ARG A 453 -10.37 -64.66 -15.49
CA ARG A 453 -11.12 -63.54 -14.93
C ARG A 453 -10.36 -62.89 -13.79
N GLN A 454 -10.60 -61.59 -13.59
CA GLN A 454 -10.09 -60.81 -12.47
C GLN A 454 -11.23 -59.92 -11.99
N ASP A 455 -11.51 -59.99 -10.69
CA ASP A 455 -12.47 -59.11 -10.03
C ASP A 455 -11.68 -57.91 -9.50
N LEU A 456 -12.14 -56.71 -9.85
CA LEU A 456 -11.49 -55.43 -9.56
C LEU A 456 -12.50 -54.54 -8.85
N THR A 457 -12.12 -53.92 -7.73
CA THR A 457 -12.98 -52.98 -7.00
C THR A 457 -12.29 -51.63 -6.92
N THR A 458 -13.05 -50.56 -7.20
CA THR A 458 -12.50 -49.20 -7.17
C THR A 458 -12.11 -48.76 -5.76
N THR A 459 -12.65 -49.43 -4.73
CA THR A 459 -12.40 -49.11 -3.31
C THR A 459 -11.03 -49.54 -2.78
N GLU A 460 -10.25 -50.28 -3.60
CA GLU A 460 -8.84 -50.59 -3.34
C GLU A 460 -7.93 -49.42 -3.74
N GLU A 461 -8.30 -48.66 -4.77
CA GLU A 461 -7.51 -47.53 -5.30
C GLU A 461 -8.01 -46.17 -4.82
N LEU A 462 -9.31 -46.06 -4.56
CA LEU A 462 -10.00 -44.89 -4.05
C LEU A 462 -10.82 -45.29 -2.83
N PRO A 463 -10.17 -45.37 -1.65
CA PRO A 463 -10.83 -45.78 -0.43
C PRO A 463 -11.74 -44.64 0.10
N LEU A 464 -12.50 -44.94 1.14
CA LEU A 464 -13.66 -44.17 1.61
C LEU A 464 -13.26 -42.95 2.44
N GLU A 465 -13.64 -41.74 2.05
CA GLU A 465 -13.44 -40.56 2.90
C GLU A 465 -14.65 -40.39 3.84
N ASN A 466 -14.50 -40.61 5.16
CA ASN A 466 -15.60 -40.45 6.12
C ASN A 466 -16.90 -41.25 5.76
N ASN A 467 -16.76 -42.45 5.21
CA ASN A 467 -17.86 -43.27 4.64
C ASN A 467 -18.57 -42.68 3.40
N ASN A 468 -18.01 -41.60 2.85
CA ASN A 468 -18.42 -40.93 1.64
C ASN A 468 -17.45 -41.28 0.48
N PHE A 469 -17.97 -41.28 -0.73
CA PHE A 469 -17.28 -41.84 -1.90
C PHE A 469 -17.24 -40.75 -2.97
N ASN A 470 -16.07 -40.59 -3.59
CA ASN A 470 -15.93 -39.77 -4.79
C ASN A 470 -16.96 -40.19 -5.85
N PRO A 471 -17.73 -39.26 -6.44
CA PRO A 471 -18.65 -39.59 -7.51
C PRO A 471 -17.91 -39.89 -8.83
N LEU A 472 -18.45 -40.84 -9.59
CA LEU A 472 -18.06 -41.12 -10.96
C LEU A 472 -18.37 -39.89 -11.82
N SER A 473 -17.31 -39.30 -12.38
CA SER A 473 -17.33 -38.12 -13.25
C SER A 473 -17.45 -38.49 -14.72
N HIS A 474 -16.79 -39.59 -15.14
CA HIS A 474 -16.77 -40.03 -16.53
C HIS A 474 -16.29 -41.47 -16.68
N VAL A 475 -16.37 -42.01 -17.90
CA VAL A 475 -15.74 -43.29 -18.27
C VAL A 475 -14.99 -43.12 -19.59
N THR A 476 -13.68 -43.31 -19.59
CA THR A 476 -12.88 -43.33 -20.84
C THR A 476 -12.73 -44.76 -21.35
N PHE A 477 -12.22 -44.93 -22.57
CA PHE A 477 -12.29 -46.23 -23.24
C PHE A 477 -11.19 -46.42 -24.28
N LEU A 478 -10.49 -47.55 -24.17
CA LEU A 478 -9.57 -48.03 -25.18
C LEU A 478 -10.18 -49.20 -25.95
N ARG A 479 -10.20 -49.08 -27.28
CA ARG A 479 -10.45 -50.19 -28.19
C ARG A 479 -9.21 -50.47 -29.01
N PHE A 480 -8.72 -51.70 -28.99
CA PHE A 480 -7.57 -52.12 -29.80
C PHE A 480 -7.82 -53.47 -30.47
N ASN A 481 -7.18 -53.68 -31.63
CA ASN A 481 -7.17 -54.94 -32.34
C ASN A 481 -5.77 -55.17 -32.93
N THR A 482 -5.10 -56.22 -32.50
CA THR A 482 -3.71 -56.50 -32.88
C THR A 482 -3.67 -57.72 -33.80
N THR A 483 -3.55 -57.48 -35.10
CA THR A 483 -3.43 -58.52 -36.13
C THR A 483 -2.16 -58.36 -36.97
N GLN A 484 -1.02 -58.06 -36.36
CA GLN A 484 0.23 -57.85 -37.11
C GLN A 484 1.39 -58.70 -36.57
N GLY A 485 1.68 -59.80 -37.27
CA GLY A 485 3.01 -60.44 -37.27
C GLY A 485 3.18 -61.80 -36.56
N GLY A 486 2.15 -62.36 -35.91
CA GLY A 486 2.22 -63.69 -35.27
C GLY A 486 0.84 -64.36 -35.12
N PRO A 487 0.76 -65.64 -34.70
CA PRO A 487 -0.48 -66.44 -34.70
C PRO A 487 -1.52 -66.06 -33.63
N LEU A 488 -1.36 -64.92 -32.93
CA LEU A 488 -2.19 -64.48 -31.80
C LEU A 488 -2.91 -63.16 -32.13
N ALA A 489 -4.20 -63.21 -32.45
CA ALA A 489 -5.03 -62.01 -32.58
C ALA A 489 -5.58 -61.58 -31.20
N ALA A 490 -5.33 -60.34 -30.77
CA ALA A 490 -5.88 -59.82 -29.52
C ALA A 490 -6.84 -58.65 -29.80
N LEU A 491 -8.05 -58.75 -29.26
CA LEU A 491 -9.07 -57.72 -29.31
C LEU A 491 -9.29 -57.21 -27.89
N GLY A 492 -9.38 -55.90 -27.69
CA GLY A 492 -9.56 -55.32 -26.36
C GLY A 492 -10.58 -54.21 -26.33
N PHE A 493 -11.38 -54.21 -25.26
CA PHE A 493 -12.38 -53.21 -24.92
C PHE A 493 -12.25 -52.89 -23.44
N VAL A 494 -11.49 -51.84 -23.16
CA VAL A 494 -11.01 -51.55 -21.81
C VAL A 494 -11.56 -50.18 -21.38
N PRO A 495 -12.54 -50.15 -20.48
CA PRO A 495 -12.99 -48.91 -19.86
C PRO A 495 -12.07 -48.50 -18.70
N THR A 496 -12.02 -47.21 -18.42
CA THR A 496 -11.37 -46.63 -17.23
C THR A 496 -12.33 -45.67 -16.55
N TYR A 497 -12.41 -45.71 -15.22
CA TYR A 497 -13.31 -44.86 -14.45
C TYR A 497 -12.63 -43.57 -14.02
N VAL A 498 -13.36 -42.47 -14.14
CA VAL A 498 -12.90 -41.12 -13.83
C VAL A 498 -13.73 -40.57 -12.68
N TRP A 499 -13.08 -39.99 -11.69
CA TRP A 499 -13.66 -39.61 -10.41
C TRP A 499 -13.34 -38.16 -10.08
N THR A 500 -14.31 -37.46 -9.51
CA THR A 500 -14.14 -36.12 -8.92
C THR A 500 -14.39 -36.20 -7.42
N ARG A 501 -13.97 -35.21 -6.64
CA ARG A 501 -14.26 -35.22 -5.20
C ARG A 501 -15.73 -34.95 -4.92
N GLU A 502 -16.24 -35.54 -3.84
CA GLU A 502 -17.64 -35.38 -3.41
C GLU A 502 -17.96 -33.97 -2.90
N ASP A 503 -16.98 -33.28 -2.33
CA ASP A 503 -17.12 -31.94 -1.75
C ASP A 503 -17.07 -30.79 -2.78
N VAL A 504 -16.92 -31.10 -4.07
CA VAL A 504 -17.04 -30.09 -5.14
C VAL A 504 -18.51 -29.72 -5.34
N ASP A 505 -18.85 -28.48 -5.01
CA ASP A 505 -20.22 -27.98 -5.09
C ASP A 505 -20.68 -27.76 -6.53
N PHE A 506 -21.41 -28.72 -7.10
CA PHE A 506 -21.90 -28.63 -8.48
C PHE A 506 -22.82 -27.42 -8.77
N THR A 507 -23.41 -26.80 -7.74
CA THR A 507 -24.34 -25.67 -7.87
C THR A 507 -23.69 -24.30 -7.76
N ASN A 508 -22.40 -24.23 -7.40
CA ASN A 508 -21.65 -22.99 -7.18
C ASN A 508 -22.39 -22.07 -6.19
N THR A 509 -22.63 -22.58 -4.99
CA THR A 509 -23.34 -21.90 -3.90
C THR A 509 -22.48 -20.79 -3.33
N ILE A 510 -23.03 -19.58 -3.30
CA ILE A 510 -22.46 -18.41 -2.64
C ILE A 510 -23.17 -18.23 -1.30
N THR A 511 -22.39 -18.16 -0.24
CA THR A 511 -22.86 -18.11 1.15
C THR A 511 -22.65 -16.73 1.75
N ALA A 512 -23.37 -16.37 2.81
CA ALA A 512 -23.27 -15.05 3.45
C ALA A 512 -22.25 -14.98 4.60
N ASP A 513 -21.75 -16.12 5.07
CA ASP A 513 -20.95 -16.26 6.30
C ASP A 513 -19.48 -16.60 6.07
N ARG A 514 -19.08 -17.01 4.85
CA ARG A 514 -17.72 -17.48 4.54
C ARG A 514 -17.27 -17.14 3.13
N ILE A 515 -15.95 -17.17 2.92
CA ILE A 515 -15.35 -16.90 1.61
C ILE A 515 -15.64 -18.06 0.66
N THR A 516 -16.34 -17.77 -0.44
CA THR A 516 -16.69 -18.77 -1.45
C THR A 516 -15.65 -18.76 -2.57
N GLN A 517 -15.05 -19.93 -2.84
CA GLN A 517 -14.10 -20.13 -3.94
C GLN A 517 -14.81 -20.71 -5.16
N LEU A 518 -14.71 -20.04 -6.30
CA LEU A 518 -15.29 -20.46 -7.58
C LEU A 518 -14.19 -20.68 -8.63
N PRO A 519 -13.66 -21.91 -8.78
CA PRO A 519 -12.74 -22.25 -9.85
C PRO A 519 -13.33 -21.97 -11.23
N TRP A 520 -12.56 -21.30 -12.10
CA TRP A 520 -13.05 -20.90 -13.43
C TRP A 520 -13.30 -22.08 -14.36
N VAL A 521 -12.69 -23.23 -14.10
CA VAL A 521 -13.03 -24.48 -14.80
C VAL A 521 -14.45 -24.96 -14.54
N LYS A 522 -15.16 -24.43 -13.54
CA LYS A 522 -16.58 -24.68 -13.30
C LYS A 522 -17.49 -23.72 -14.05
N ALA A 523 -16.97 -22.97 -15.02
CA ALA A 523 -17.79 -22.17 -15.92
C ALA A 523 -18.77 -23.07 -16.69
N SER A 524 -19.99 -22.58 -16.93
CA SER A 524 -20.98 -23.27 -17.76
C SER A 524 -20.59 -23.24 -19.25
N GLU A 525 -19.81 -22.23 -19.64
CA GLU A 525 -19.33 -21.98 -21.00
C GLU A 525 -18.07 -21.08 -20.98
N ILE A 526 -17.25 -21.18 -22.02
CA ILE A 526 -16.06 -20.33 -22.24
C ILE A 526 -16.19 -19.55 -23.54
N GLY A 527 -15.61 -18.36 -23.61
CA GLY A 527 -15.65 -17.54 -24.82
C GLY A 527 -14.66 -18.03 -25.90
N GLY A 528 -14.94 -17.71 -27.16
CA GLY A 528 -14.02 -18.01 -28.27
C GLY A 528 -12.62 -17.44 -28.01
N GLY A 529 -11.59 -18.25 -28.22
CA GLY A 529 -10.19 -17.92 -27.92
C GLY A 529 -9.70 -18.33 -26.51
N THR A 530 -10.61 -18.68 -25.59
CA THR A 530 -10.24 -19.25 -24.29
C THR A 530 -10.11 -20.76 -24.39
N THR A 531 -9.10 -21.31 -23.72
CA THR A 531 -8.86 -22.75 -23.64
C THR A 531 -8.69 -23.18 -22.19
N VAL A 532 -9.20 -24.35 -21.84
CA VAL A 532 -8.82 -25.01 -20.58
C VAL A 532 -7.42 -25.58 -20.73
N VAL A 533 -6.55 -25.39 -19.74
CA VAL A 533 -5.19 -25.94 -19.72
C VAL A 533 -4.94 -26.66 -18.41
N LYS A 534 -4.03 -27.64 -18.45
CA LYS A 534 -3.64 -28.41 -17.27
C LYS A 534 -3.14 -27.47 -16.18
N GLY A 535 -3.67 -27.62 -14.96
CA GLY A 535 -3.19 -26.86 -13.81
C GLY A 535 -1.72 -27.16 -13.48
N PRO A 536 -0.98 -26.22 -12.86
CA PRO A 536 0.44 -26.39 -12.54
C PRO A 536 0.70 -27.41 -11.43
N GLY A 537 -0.34 -27.90 -10.74
CA GLY A 537 -0.26 -28.92 -9.67
C GLY A 537 -0.72 -28.41 -8.30
N PHE A 538 -0.63 -27.11 -8.04
CA PHE A 538 -1.01 -26.49 -6.75
C PHE A 538 -2.35 -25.72 -6.79
N THR A 539 -3.09 -25.80 -7.90
CA THR A 539 -4.40 -25.13 -8.06
C THR A 539 -5.58 -26.01 -7.65
N GLY A 540 -5.35 -27.31 -7.44
CA GLY A 540 -6.40 -28.30 -7.13
C GLY A 540 -7.20 -28.78 -8.35
N GLY A 541 -6.87 -28.28 -9.55
CA GLY A 541 -7.51 -28.63 -10.81
C GLY A 541 -6.98 -27.78 -11.97
N ASP A 542 -7.62 -27.93 -13.12
CA ASP A 542 -7.27 -27.19 -14.34
C ASP A 542 -7.63 -25.70 -14.23
N ILE A 543 -7.10 -24.89 -15.15
CA ILE A 543 -7.28 -23.43 -15.19
C ILE A 543 -7.64 -22.96 -16.60
N LEU A 544 -8.13 -21.73 -16.73
CA LEU A 544 -8.40 -21.13 -18.04
C LEU A 544 -7.20 -20.32 -18.52
N ARG A 545 -6.88 -20.45 -19.81
CA ARG A 545 -5.84 -19.66 -20.50
C ARG A 545 -6.44 -18.86 -21.64
N ARG A 546 -5.94 -17.64 -21.82
CA ARG A 546 -6.28 -16.77 -22.96
C ARG A 546 -5.05 -16.02 -23.47
N THR A 547 -5.01 -15.77 -24.78
CA THR A 547 -3.90 -15.07 -25.49
C THR A 547 -4.36 -13.91 -26.36
N ASP A 548 -5.64 -13.54 -26.27
CA ASP A 548 -6.27 -12.42 -26.96
C ASP A 548 -7.32 -11.75 -26.08
N GLY A 549 -7.77 -10.54 -26.45
CA GLY A 549 -8.88 -9.89 -25.73
C GLY A 549 -10.21 -10.61 -25.96
N GLY A 550 -11.13 -10.54 -25.01
CA GLY A 550 -12.49 -11.09 -25.14
C GLY A 550 -13.02 -11.81 -23.91
N ALA A 551 -14.09 -12.59 -24.09
CA ALA A 551 -14.78 -13.27 -22.99
C ALA A 551 -14.03 -14.50 -22.51
N VAL A 552 -13.71 -14.59 -21.21
CA VAL A 552 -13.05 -15.74 -20.62
C VAL A 552 -14.06 -16.89 -20.43
N GLY A 553 -15.10 -16.65 -19.64
CA GLY A 553 -16.16 -17.63 -19.40
C GLY A 553 -17.27 -17.09 -18.51
N THR A 554 -18.33 -17.89 -18.38
CA THR A 554 -19.52 -17.58 -17.57
C THR A 554 -19.73 -18.67 -16.53
N ILE A 555 -19.68 -18.32 -15.25
CA ILE A 555 -20.08 -19.18 -14.12
C ILE A 555 -21.56 -18.91 -13.81
N ARG A 556 -22.33 -19.98 -13.63
CA ARG A 556 -23.69 -19.95 -13.06
C ARG A 556 -23.60 -20.33 -11.59
N ALA A 557 -24.21 -19.54 -10.72
CA ALA A 557 -24.09 -19.68 -9.27
C ALA A 557 -25.44 -19.48 -8.57
N ASN A 558 -25.58 -20.09 -7.40
CA ASN A 558 -26.76 -19.96 -6.54
C ASN A 558 -26.40 -19.21 -5.26
N VAL A 559 -27.09 -18.12 -4.95
CA VAL A 559 -26.81 -17.26 -3.81
C VAL A 559 -27.81 -17.56 -2.70
N ASN A 560 -27.28 -17.96 -1.54
CA ASN A 560 -28.07 -18.18 -0.34
C ASN A 560 -28.59 -16.84 0.21
N ALA A 561 -29.75 -16.89 0.86
CA ALA A 561 -30.27 -15.73 1.57
C ALA A 561 -29.34 -15.34 2.76
N PRO A 562 -29.27 -14.05 3.15
CA PRO A 562 -30.03 -12.93 2.58
C PRO A 562 -29.35 -12.29 1.35
N LEU A 563 -30.12 -11.97 0.31
CA LEU A 563 -29.63 -11.29 -0.89
C LEU A 563 -29.19 -9.83 -0.64
N THR A 564 -29.49 -9.28 0.54
CA THR A 564 -28.98 -7.98 0.98
C THR A 564 -27.49 -8.00 1.32
N GLN A 565 -26.91 -9.18 1.48
CA GLN A 565 -25.50 -9.37 1.77
C GLN A 565 -24.61 -8.71 0.70
N GLN A 566 -23.64 -7.93 1.14
CA GLN A 566 -22.61 -7.35 0.27
C GLN A 566 -21.39 -8.26 0.21
N TYR A 567 -20.71 -8.24 -0.92
CA TYR A 567 -19.51 -9.02 -1.14
C TYR A 567 -18.41 -8.18 -1.77
N ARG A 568 -17.17 -8.40 -1.34
CA ARG A 568 -15.97 -8.05 -2.11
C ARG A 568 -15.62 -9.22 -3.02
N ILE A 569 -14.81 -8.93 -4.04
CA ILE A 569 -14.40 -9.93 -5.02
C ILE A 569 -12.89 -9.96 -5.08
N ARG A 570 -12.33 -11.16 -5.18
CA ARG A 570 -10.89 -11.33 -5.44
C ARG A 570 -10.70 -12.25 -6.64
N LEU A 571 -9.74 -11.93 -7.48
CA LEU A 571 -9.39 -12.77 -8.63
C LEU A 571 -8.00 -13.36 -8.44
N ARG A 572 -7.89 -14.69 -8.49
CA ARG A 572 -6.61 -15.38 -8.52
C ARG A 572 -6.20 -15.68 -9.96
N TYR A 573 -5.09 -15.10 -10.39
CA TYR A 573 -4.65 -15.14 -11.79
C TYR A 573 -3.11 -15.14 -11.90
N ALA A 574 -2.60 -15.51 -13.08
CA ALA A 574 -1.21 -15.32 -13.48
C ALA A 574 -1.17 -14.67 -14.87
N SER A 575 -0.29 -13.69 -15.09
CA SER A 575 -0.31 -12.88 -16.30
C SER A 575 1.06 -12.35 -16.70
N THR A 576 1.36 -12.39 -18.00
CA THR A 576 2.58 -11.77 -18.54
C THR A 576 2.47 -10.25 -18.72
N PRO A 577 1.32 -9.65 -19.12
CA PRO A 577 1.14 -8.20 -19.16
C PRO A 577 0.29 -7.71 -17.98
N SER A 578 0.28 -6.40 -17.75
CA SER A 578 -0.85 -5.76 -17.07
C SER A 578 -2.03 -5.68 -18.05
N PHE A 579 -3.26 -5.93 -17.57
CA PHE A 579 -4.45 -6.01 -18.43
C PHE A 579 -5.71 -5.55 -17.71
N VAL A 580 -6.73 -5.15 -18.47
CA VAL A 580 -8.03 -4.73 -17.91
C VAL A 580 -8.99 -5.92 -17.96
N VAL A 581 -9.72 -6.13 -16.88
CA VAL A 581 -10.83 -7.08 -16.79
C VAL A 581 -12.13 -6.33 -16.58
N ASN A 582 -13.22 -6.88 -17.13
CA ASN A 582 -14.57 -6.52 -16.75
C ASN A 582 -15.25 -7.77 -16.19
N LEU A 583 -15.65 -7.71 -14.92
CA LEU A 583 -16.48 -8.73 -14.30
C LEU A 583 -17.94 -8.28 -14.35
N PHE A 584 -18.77 -9.10 -14.97
CA PHE A 584 -20.20 -8.89 -15.07
C PHE A 584 -20.89 -9.76 -14.02
N VAL A 585 -21.64 -9.11 -13.14
CA VAL A 585 -22.57 -9.77 -12.22
C VAL A 585 -23.97 -9.50 -12.75
N ASN A 586 -24.59 -10.53 -13.34
CA ASN A 586 -25.79 -10.40 -14.16
C ASN A 586 -25.59 -9.38 -15.30
N ASN A 587 -26.21 -8.19 -15.20
CA ASN A 587 -26.12 -7.12 -16.21
C ASN A 587 -25.22 -5.94 -15.80
N SER A 588 -24.70 -5.93 -14.57
CA SER A 588 -23.83 -4.87 -14.07
C SER A 588 -22.37 -5.26 -14.27
N ALA A 589 -21.58 -4.35 -14.82
CA ALA A 589 -20.14 -4.55 -15.06
C ALA A 589 -19.33 -3.72 -14.09
N ALA A 590 -18.23 -4.30 -13.61
CA ALA A 590 -17.22 -3.58 -12.87
C ALA A 590 -15.84 -3.90 -13.50
N GLY A 591 -15.09 -2.84 -13.79
CA GLY A 591 -13.85 -2.89 -14.56
C GLY A 591 -12.63 -2.64 -13.69
N PHE A 592 -11.57 -3.45 -13.86
CA PHE A 592 -10.37 -3.41 -13.02
C PHE A 592 -9.10 -3.58 -13.84
N THR A 593 -8.02 -2.93 -13.42
CA THR A 593 -6.68 -3.15 -13.99
C THR A 593 -5.93 -4.14 -13.12
N LEU A 594 -5.43 -5.22 -13.72
CA LEU A 594 -4.65 -6.24 -13.06
C LEU A 594 -3.18 -6.11 -13.50
N PRO A 595 -2.22 -6.03 -12.56
CA PRO A 595 -0.80 -5.96 -12.91
C PRO A 595 -0.27 -7.29 -13.48
N SER A 596 0.84 -7.21 -14.22
CA SER A 596 1.64 -8.40 -14.57
C SER A 596 2.15 -9.11 -13.32
N THR A 597 2.21 -10.44 -13.36
CA THR A 597 2.68 -11.28 -12.23
C THR A 597 3.79 -12.23 -12.63
N MET A 598 4.11 -12.36 -13.92
CA MET A 598 5.16 -13.26 -14.40
C MET A 598 5.82 -12.76 -15.68
N ALA A 599 7.06 -13.19 -15.92
CA ALA A 599 7.76 -12.89 -17.16
C ALA A 599 7.22 -13.72 -18.35
N GLN A 600 7.37 -13.19 -19.56
CA GLN A 600 7.04 -13.92 -20.79
C GLN A 600 7.87 -15.21 -20.89
N ASN A 601 7.23 -16.33 -21.24
CA ASN A 601 7.80 -17.69 -21.23
C ASN A 601 8.23 -18.23 -19.86
N GLY A 602 7.85 -17.57 -18.75
CA GLY A 602 8.06 -18.10 -17.41
C GLY A 602 7.23 -19.36 -17.15
N SER A 603 7.73 -20.26 -16.29
CA SER A 603 6.94 -21.39 -15.80
C SER A 603 5.91 -20.93 -14.76
N LEU A 604 4.77 -21.62 -14.69
CA LEU A 604 3.73 -21.38 -13.68
C LEU A 604 4.17 -21.91 -12.30
N THR A 605 4.91 -21.10 -11.55
CA THR A 605 5.30 -21.36 -10.15
C THR A 605 4.33 -20.72 -9.17
N TYR A 606 4.47 -20.99 -7.87
CA TYR A 606 3.58 -20.42 -6.85
C TYR A 606 3.50 -18.88 -6.93
N GLU A 607 4.65 -18.22 -7.00
CA GLU A 607 4.76 -16.75 -7.07
C GLU A 607 4.29 -16.13 -8.39
N SER A 608 4.06 -16.94 -9.43
CA SER A 608 3.47 -16.44 -10.69
C SER A 608 1.99 -16.08 -10.54
N PHE A 609 1.32 -16.60 -9.50
CA PHE A 609 -0.08 -16.31 -9.21
C PHE A 609 -0.22 -15.22 -8.15
N ASN A 610 -1.06 -14.24 -8.44
CA ASN A 610 -1.49 -13.23 -7.46
C ASN A 610 -3.00 -13.35 -7.21
N THR A 611 -3.44 -12.97 -6.02
CA THR A 611 -4.87 -12.82 -5.67
C THR A 611 -5.14 -11.36 -5.40
N LEU A 612 -5.76 -10.67 -6.35
CA LEU A 612 -6.03 -9.23 -6.22
C LEU A 612 -7.49 -9.00 -5.80
N GLU A 613 -7.68 -8.19 -4.77
CA GLU A 613 -8.99 -7.67 -4.39
C GLU A 613 -9.43 -6.53 -5.32
N VAL A 614 -10.71 -6.59 -5.64
CA VAL A 614 -11.40 -5.60 -6.46
C VAL A 614 -12.04 -4.56 -5.53
N THR A 615 -11.79 -3.27 -5.77
CA THR A 615 -12.26 -2.15 -4.93
C THR A 615 -13.77 -1.95 -4.91
N HIS A 616 -14.53 -2.65 -5.75
CA HIS A 616 -15.98 -2.52 -5.84
C HIS A 616 -16.70 -3.64 -5.07
N THR A 617 -17.65 -3.25 -4.24
CA THR A 617 -18.56 -4.19 -3.58
C THR A 617 -19.72 -4.55 -4.51
N ILE A 618 -20.17 -5.80 -4.45
CA ILE A 618 -21.31 -6.30 -5.22
C ILE A 618 -22.43 -6.77 -4.29
N ARG A 619 -23.64 -6.74 -4.81
CA ARG A 619 -24.83 -7.36 -4.23
C ARG A 619 -25.50 -8.23 -5.29
N PHE A 620 -26.09 -9.33 -4.86
CA PHE A 620 -26.89 -10.17 -5.74
C PHE A 620 -28.36 -9.78 -5.62
N SER A 621 -29.03 -9.54 -6.74
CA SER A 621 -30.46 -9.17 -6.76
C SER A 621 -31.39 -10.39 -6.72
N GLN A 622 -30.86 -11.59 -6.95
CA GLN A 622 -31.60 -12.84 -7.10
C GLN A 622 -30.72 -14.02 -6.68
N SER A 623 -31.34 -15.13 -6.30
CA SER A 623 -30.63 -16.36 -5.92
C SER A 623 -29.91 -16.99 -7.11
N ASP A 624 -30.53 -17.08 -8.29
CA ASP A 624 -29.87 -17.61 -9.47
C ASP A 624 -29.10 -16.49 -10.19
N THR A 625 -27.77 -16.57 -10.26
CA THR A 625 -26.93 -15.49 -10.81
C THR A 625 -25.92 -15.99 -11.82
N THR A 626 -25.46 -15.08 -12.68
CA THR A 626 -24.33 -15.33 -13.58
C THR A 626 -23.16 -14.39 -13.29
N LEU A 627 -21.97 -14.94 -13.37
CA LEU A 627 -20.70 -14.24 -13.22
C LEU A 627 -19.90 -14.44 -14.51
N ARG A 628 -19.67 -13.37 -15.26
CA ARG A 628 -18.94 -13.44 -16.54
C ARG A 628 -17.70 -12.55 -16.51
N LEU A 629 -16.56 -13.11 -16.89
CA LEU A 629 -15.30 -12.39 -16.96
C LEU A 629 -14.91 -12.11 -18.40
N ASN A 630 -14.58 -10.85 -18.72
CA ASN A 630 -14.03 -10.43 -20.00
C ASN A 630 -12.68 -9.71 -19.80
N ILE A 631 -11.77 -9.81 -20.77
CA ILE A 631 -10.45 -9.17 -20.78
C ILE A 631 -10.34 -8.17 -21.95
N PHE A 632 -9.78 -6.97 -21.70
CA PHE A 632 -9.55 -5.88 -22.67
C PHE A 632 -8.19 -5.19 -22.44
N PRO A 633 -7.56 -4.53 -23.43
CA PRO A 633 -7.59 -4.73 -24.89
C PRO A 633 -6.61 -5.84 -25.34
N SER A 634 -6.28 -5.93 -26.65
CA SER A 634 -5.61 -7.08 -27.28
C SER A 634 -4.23 -7.44 -26.68
N ILE A 635 -4.15 -8.62 -26.04
CA ILE A 635 -2.94 -9.21 -25.43
C ILE A 635 -2.13 -10.07 -26.43
N SER A 636 -1.81 -9.55 -27.62
CA SER A 636 -1.11 -10.32 -28.67
C SER A 636 0.29 -10.77 -28.22
N GLY A 637 0.54 -12.09 -28.20
CA GLY A 637 1.81 -12.70 -27.78
C GLY A 637 2.02 -12.75 -26.26
N GLN A 638 0.97 -12.43 -25.50
CA GLN A 638 0.94 -12.38 -24.04
C GLN A 638 -0.05 -13.44 -23.52
N GLU A 639 0.14 -13.91 -22.30
CA GLU A 639 -0.67 -14.99 -21.72
C GLU A 639 -1.34 -14.54 -20.43
N VAL A 640 -2.62 -14.85 -20.30
CA VAL A 640 -3.40 -14.68 -19.07
C VAL A 640 -3.98 -16.02 -18.66
N TYR A 641 -3.70 -16.41 -17.41
CA TYR A 641 -4.20 -17.60 -16.76
C TYR A 641 -5.13 -17.19 -15.61
N VAL A 642 -6.31 -17.79 -15.55
CA VAL A 642 -7.29 -17.50 -14.50
C VAL A 642 -7.64 -18.78 -13.76
N ASP A 643 -7.40 -18.79 -12.46
CA ASP A 643 -7.60 -19.94 -11.59
C ASP A 643 -9.00 -19.92 -10.98
N LYS A 644 -9.29 -18.93 -10.15
CA LYS A 644 -10.55 -18.84 -9.41
C LYS A 644 -10.96 -17.43 -9.07
N LEU A 645 -12.25 -17.28 -8.83
CA LEU A 645 -12.91 -16.09 -8.31
C LEU A 645 -13.27 -16.34 -6.84
N GLU A 646 -12.97 -15.40 -5.96
CA GLU A 646 -13.34 -15.44 -4.56
C GLU A 646 -14.43 -14.42 -4.27
N ILE A 647 -15.50 -14.87 -3.63
CA ILE A 647 -16.61 -14.02 -3.19
C ILE A 647 -16.52 -13.90 -1.67
N VAL A 648 -16.19 -12.71 -1.18
CA VAL A 648 -15.86 -12.44 0.22
C VAL A 648 -17.03 -11.70 0.87
N PRO A 649 -17.77 -12.29 1.81
CA PRO A 649 -18.87 -11.59 2.46
C PRO A 649 -18.34 -10.44 3.33
N ILE A 650 -18.90 -9.26 3.10
CA ILE A 650 -18.67 -8.08 3.94
C ILE A 650 -19.48 -8.26 5.22
N ASN A 651 -18.83 -8.32 6.37
CA ASN A 651 -19.51 -8.35 7.65
C ASN A 651 -19.34 -6.97 8.30
N PRO A 652 -20.33 -6.06 8.21
CA PRO A 652 -20.19 -4.68 8.69
C PRO A 652 -19.85 -4.61 10.17
N THR A 653 -20.37 -5.54 10.98
CA THR A 653 -20.11 -5.58 12.42
C THR A 653 -18.64 -5.88 12.69
N ARG A 654 -18.06 -6.83 11.95
CA ARG A 654 -16.65 -7.22 12.07
C ARG A 654 -15.72 -6.18 11.44
N GLU A 655 -16.04 -5.66 10.26
CA GLU A 655 -15.26 -4.58 9.64
C GLU A 655 -15.22 -3.38 10.60
N ALA A 656 -16.35 -3.03 11.23
CA ALA A 656 -16.35 -1.98 12.23
C ALA A 656 -15.56 -2.34 13.52
N GLU A 657 -15.48 -3.62 13.91
CA GLU A 657 -14.57 -4.07 14.99
C GLU A 657 -13.10 -3.95 14.58
N GLU A 658 -12.76 -4.29 13.33
CA GLU A 658 -11.41 -4.15 12.77
C GLU A 658 -11.02 -2.67 12.68
N ASP A 659 -11.90 -1.81 12.13
CA ASP A 659 -11.72 -0.36 12.09
C ASP A 659 -11.49 0.21 13.50
N LEU A 660 -12.24 -0.29 14.50
CA LEU A 660 -12.07 0.10 15.90
C LEU A 660 -10.69 -0.31 16.44
N GLU A 661 -10.24 -1.53 16.19
CA GLU A 661 -8.93 -1.99 16.65
C GLU A 661 -7.78 -1.30 15.92
N ASP A 662 -7.90 -1.03 14.63
CA ASP A 662 -6.94 -0.26 13.85
C ASP A 662 -6.86 1.19 14.35
N ALA A 663 -8.01 1.83 14.60
CA ALA A 663 -8.06 3.15 15.22
C ALA A 663 -7.43 3.14 16.62
N LYS A 664 -7.74 2.15 17.48
CA LYS A 664 -7.11 2.01 18.81
C LYS A 664 -5.59 1.87 18.70
N LYS A 665 -5.11 1.05 17.76
CA LYS A 665 -3.70 0.80 17.53
C LYS A 665 -2.97 2.05 17.04
N ALA A 666 -3.54 2.74 16.05
CA ALA A 666 -3.02 4.00 15.52
C ALA A 666 -2.90 5.08 16.61
N VAL A 667 -3.94 5.22 17.45
CA VAL A 667 -3.91 6.16 18.57
C VAL A 667 -2.91 5.74 19.64
N ALA A 668 -2.84 4.45 19.97
CA ALA A 668 -1.89 3.95 20.97
C ALA A 668 -0.43 4.15 20.54
N SER A 669 -0.11 4.04 19.25
CA SER A 669 1.24 4.27 18.73
C SER A 669 1.71 5.73 18.80
N LEU A 670 0.80 6.70 19.00
CA LEU A 670 1.19 8.11 19.15
C LEU A 670 1.94 8.38 20.46
N PHE A 671 1.60 7.64 21.53
CA PHE A 671 2.05 7.93 22.88
C PHE A 671 3.26 7.09 23.30
N THR A 672 4.05 7.64 24.22
CA THR A 672 5.01 6.87 25.02
C THR A 672 4.27 5.92 25.98
N ARG A 673 4.98 5.03 26.69
CA ARG A 673 4.36 4.02 27.59
C ARG A 673 3.36 4.62 28.60
N THR A 674 3.53 5.89 28.94
CA THR A 674 2.57 6.74 29.66
C THR A 674 1.92 7.69 28.67
N ARG A 675 0.58 7.84 28.67
CA ARG A 675 -0.17 8.77 27.77
C ARG A 675 0.15 10.26 27.99
N ASP A 676 1.21 10.56 28.73
CA ASP A 676 1.65 11.89 29.15
C ASP A 676 2.65 12.53 28.18
N GLY A 677 3.04 11.83 27.11
CA GLY A 677 3.96 12.36 26.09
C GLY A 677 3.89 11.59 24.77
N LEU A 678 4.20 12.28 23.67
CA LEU A 678 4.31 11.69 22.33
C LEU A 678 5.62 10.93 22.14
N GLN A 679 5.62 9.90 21.29
CA GLN A 679 6.87 9.29 20.86
C GLN A 679 7.70 10.28 20.03
N VAL A 680 9.03 10.22 20.15
CA VAL A 680 9.97 11.17 19.52
C VAL A 680 9.86 11.20 17.99
N ASN A 681 9.53 10.05 17.38
CA ASN A 681 9.46 9.91 15.92
C ASN A 681 8.06 10.15 15.34
N VAL A 682 7.03 10.26 16.16
CA VAL A 682 5.66 10.55 15.69
C VAL A 682 5.63 11.97 15.15
N THR A 683 5.13 12.17 13.92
CA THR A 683 5.01 13.50 13.30
C THR A 683 3.63 14.12 13.55
N ASP A 684 3.51 15.44 13.41
CA ASP A 684 2.22 16.14 13.48
C ASP A 684 1.21 15.63 12.42
N TYR A 685 1.71 15.26 11.25
CA TYR A 685 0.91 14.65 10.18
C TYR A 685 0.36 13.27 10.56
N GLN A 686 1.18 12.41 11.19
CA GLN A 686 0.73 11.10 11.67
C GLN A 686 -0.35 11.21 12.76
N VAL A 687 -0.33 12.28 13.57
CA VAL A 687 -1.41 12.57 14.52
C VAL A 687 -2.72 12.89 13.77
N ASP A 688 -2.66 13.65 12.68
CA ASP A 688 -3.82 13.95 11.84
C ASP A 688 -4.36 12.70 11.12
N GLN A 689 -3.48 11.81 10.63
CA GLN A 689 -3.88 10.52 10.05
C GLN A 689 -4.61 9.64 11.06
N ALA A 690 -4.08 9.50 12.28
CA ALA A 690 -4.77 8.78 13.36
C ALA A 690 -6.13 9.42 13.68
N ALA A 691 -6.25 10.75 13.60
CA ALA A 691 -7.54 11.44 13.77
C ALA A 691 -8.54 11.11 12.65
N ASN A 692 -8.07 10.91 11.41
CA ASN A 692 -8.90 10.52 10.28
C ASN A 692 -9.39 9.08 10.42
N LEU A 693 -8.53 8.14 10.82
CA LEU A 693 -8.93 6.75 11.13
C LEU A 693 -9.99 6.69 12.24
N VAL A 694 -9.85 7.48 13.31
CA VAL A 694 -10.88 7.56 14.35
C VAL A 694 -12.19 8.16 13.81
N SER A 695 -12.11 9.07 12.84
CA SER A 695 -13.29 9.66 12.22
C SER A 695 -14.09 8.65 11.37
N CYS A 696 -13.43 7.60 10.86
CA CYS A 696 -14.04 6.48 10.14
C CYS A 696 -14.98 5.63 11.01
N LEU A 697 -14.80 5.64 12.34
CA LEU A 697 -15.59 4.80 13.24
C LEU A 697 -17.08 5.16 13.18
N SER A 698 -17.93 4.13 13.18
CA SER A 698 -19.39 4.29 13.20
C SER A 698 -19.85 5.01 14.47
N ASP A 699 -20.59 6.10 14.31
CA ASP A 699 -21.24 6.80 15.43
C ASP A 699 -22.35 5.95 16.07
N GLU A 700 -22.99 5.07 15.29
CA GLU A 700 -24.07 4.19 15.76
C GLU A 700 -23.55 3.02 16.61
N GLN A 701 -22.42 2.42 16.21
CA GLN A 701 -21.90 1.20 16.83
C GLN A 701 -20.84 1.48 17.90
N TYR A 702 -19.95 2.44 17.67
CA TYR A 702 -18.79 2.74 18.54
C TYR A 702 -18.71 4.20 18.97
N GLY A 703 -19.84 4.90 19.05
CA GLY A 703 -19.86 6.32 19.43
C GLY A 703 -19.14 6.65 20.75
N HIS A 704 -19.13 5.72 21.72
CA HIS A 704 -18.37 5.89 22.97
C HIS A 704 -16.85 5.78 22.75
N ASP A 705 -16.38 4.67 22.15
CA ASP A 705 -14.95 4.47 21.87
C ASP A 705 -14.41 5.54 20.92
N LYS A 706 -15.16 5.89 19.87
CA LYS A 706 -14.82 6.99 18.96
C LYS A 706 -14.61 8.29 19.71
N LYS A 707 -15.51 8.63 20.64
CA LYS A 707 -15.35 9.83 21.47
C LYS A 707 -14.09 9.78 22.33
N MET A 708 -13.81 8.64 22.97
CA MET A 708 -12.61 8.46 23.78
C MET A 708 -11.32 8.55 22.94
N LEU A 709 -11.31 7.94 21.75
CA LEU A 709 -10.19 7.98 20.83
C LEU A 709 -9.99 9.39 20.26
N LEU A 710 -11.06 10.12 19.93
CA LEU A 710 -10.98 11.53 19.54
C LEU A 710 -10.43 12.41 20.66
N GLU A 711 -10.80 12.16 21.91
CA GLU A 711 -10.22 12.85 23.07
C GLU A 711 -8.72 12.56 23.19
N ALA A 712 -8.30 11.31 23.00
CA ALA A 712 -6.90 10.91 22.99
C ALA A 712 -6.13 11.58 21.84
N VAL A 713 -6.62 11.53 20.60
CA VAL A 713 -5.93 12.16 19.46
C VAL A 713 -5.89 13.68 19.59
N ARG A 714 -6.92 14.31 20.16
CA ARG A 714 -6.87 15.75 20.50
C ARG A 714 -5.80 16.05 21.56
N ALA A 715 -5.60 15.17 22.54
CA ALA A 715 -4.52 15.29 23.50
C ALA A 715 -3.15 15.13 22.83
N ALA A 716 -3.00 14.15 21.93
CA ALA A 716 -1.81 13.98 21.10
C ALA A 716 -1.50 15.24 20.27
N LYS A 717 -2.51 15.85 19.63
CA LYS A 717 -2.34 17.09 18.86
C LYS A 717 -1.90 18.27 19.74
N ARG A 718 -2.43 18.38 20.96
CA ARG A 718 -1.97 19.40 21.92
C ARG A 718 -0.51 19.18 22.31
N LEU A 719 -0.10 17.94 22.59
CA LEU A 719 1.29 17.61 22.89
C LEU A 719 2.23 17.89 21.71
N SER A 720 1.78 17.64 20.46
CA SER A 720 2.54 17.99 19.25
C SER A 720 2.72 19.51 19.15
N ARG A 721 1.67 20.29 19.41
CA ARG A 721 1.77 21.76 19.47
C ARG A 721 2.67 22.26 20.60
N GLU A 722 2.62 21.64 21.77
CA GLU A 722 3.44 22.03 22.93
C GLU A 722 4.94 21.76 22.72
N ARG A 723 5.30 20.69 21.98
CA ARG A 723 6.71 20.40 21.66
C ARG A 723 7.24 21.15 20.44
N ASN A 724 6.36 21.73 19.63
CA ASN A 724 6.73 22.43 18.41
C ASN A 724 7.30 23.81 18.77
N LEU A 725 8.53 24.07 18.31
CA LEU A 725 9.25 25.31 18.60
C LEU A 725 8.93 26.43 17.60
N LEU A 726 8.22 26.11 16.51
CA LEU A 726 7.72 27.10 15.56
C LEU A 726 6.55 27.87 16.20
N GLN A 727 6.57 29.19 16.12
CA GLN A 727 5.42 30.00 16.55
C GLN A 727 4.36 30.00 15.45
N ASP A 728 3.10 29.91 15.85
CA ASP A 728 1.96 29.85 14.93
C ASP A 728 2.11 28.79 13.80
N PRO A 729 2.25 27.49 14.15
CA PRO A 729 2.41 26.42 13.17
C PRO A 729 1.16 26.18 12.31
N ASP A 730 0.01 26.78 12.67
CA ASP A 730 -1.22 26.73 11.88
C ASP A 730 -1.38 27.95 10.94
N PHE A 731 -0.40 28.86 10.87
CA PHE A 731 -0.40 30.03 9.99
C PHE A 731 -1.64 30.93 10.16
N ASN A 732 -2.01 31.23 11.40
CA ASN A 732 -3.09 32.16 11.70
C ASN A 732 -2.75 33.61 11.35
N GLU A 733 -1.49 34.01 11.53
CA GLU A 733 -1.02 35.38 11.33
C GLU A 733 0.34 35.41 10.59
N ILE A 734 0.31 35.34 9.25
CA ILE A 734 1.50 35.60 8.42
C ILE A 734 1.79 37.10 8.39
N ASN A 735 3.07 37.47 8.44
CA ASN A 735 3.55 38.85 8.58
C ASN A 735 3.11 39.51 9.89
N SER A 736 3.05 38.73 10.97
CA SER A 736 2.84 39.22 12.33
C SER A 736 3.83 40.32 12.69
N THR A 737 3.43 41.28 13.53
CA THR A 737 4.35 42.28 14.11
C THR A 737 5.28 41.69 15.16
N GLU A 738 5.04 40.45 15.60
CA GLU A 738 5.93 39.74 16.51
C GLU A 738 7.29 39.46 15.85
N GLU A 739 8.35 39.53 16.66
CA GLU A 739 9.74 39.39 16.22
C GLU A 739 10.03 37.99 15.67
N ASN A 740 9.47 36.96 16.30
CA ASN A 740 9.66 35.54 15.96
C ASN A 740 8.46 34.92 15.21
N GLY A 741 7.52 35.74 14.70
CA GLY A 741 6.42 35.28 13.86
C GLY A 741 6.86 34.98 12.42
N TRP A 742 5.97 34.34 11.64
CA TRP A 742 6.22 34.08 10.22
C TRP A 742 6.30 35.38 9.40
N LYS A 743 7.34 35.52 8.58
CA LYS A 743 7.52 36.60 7.60
C LYS A 743 7.51 36.01 6.19
N ALA A 744 6.73 36.58 5.28
CA ALA A 744 6.53 36.04 3.95
C ALA A 744 6.60 37.12 2.86
N SER A 745 7.08 36.72 1.69
CA SER A 745 7.02 37.54 0.47
C SER A 745 5.60 37.59 -0.11
N ASN A 746 5.41 38.48 -1.09
CA ASN A 746 4.26 38.37 -1.98
C ASN A 746 4.29 37.03 -2.72
N GLY A 747 3.14 36.35 -2.85
CA GLY A 747 3.05 35.03 -3.51
C GLY A 747 2.88 33.83 -2.57
N VAL A 748 2.91 34.06 -1.25
CA VAL A 748 2.52 33.05 -0.25
C VAL A 748 1.03 33.21 0.07
N THR A 749 0.28 32.11 0.01
CA THR A 749 -1.14 32.07 0.35
C THR A 749 -1.42 30.91 1.31
N ILE A 750 -2.50 31.03 2.09
CA ILE A 750 -2.93 30.01 3.04
C ILE A 750 -4.16 29.32 2.46
N SER A 751 -4.13 28.00 2.43
CA SER A 751 -5.28 27.16 2.18
C SER A 751 -5.93 26.79 3.53
N GLU A 752 -7.26 26.90 3.63
CA GLU A 752 -8.05 26.59 4.84
C GLU A 752 -8.18 25.07 5.12
N GLY A 753 -7.30 24.27 4.51
CA GLY A 753 -7.31 22.81 4.57
C GLY A 753 -7.93 22.18 3.33
N GLY A 754 -7.85 20.85 3.24
CA GLY A 754 -8.28 20.10 2.08
C GLY A 754 -8.22 18.59 2.33
N PRO A 755 -8.36 17.74 1.31
CA PRO A 755 -8.28 16.29 1.47
C PRO A 755 -7.02 15.84 2.23
N PHE A 756 -5.88 16.48 1.95
CA PHE A 756 -4.57 16.10 2.49
C PHE A 756 -4.20 16.76 3.82
N PHE A 757 -4.79 17.91 4.14
CA PHE A 757 -4.48 18.68 5.35
C PHE A 757 -5.73 18.84 6.21
N LYS A 758 -5.67 18.35 7.46
CA LYS A 758 -6.74 18.54 8.44
C LYS A 758 -6.76 19.98 8.98
N GLY A 759 -5.59 20.62 9.02
CA GLY A 759 -5.39 22.04 9.34
C GLY A 759 -5.06 22.88 8.10
N ARG A 760 -4.66 24.14 8.33
CA ARG A 760 -4.23 25.07 7.28
C ARG A 760 -2.92 24.62 6.64
N ALA A 761 -2.75 24.95 5.36
CA ALA A 761 -1.54 24.63 4.59
C ALA A 761 -1.03 25.87 3.86
N LEU A 762 0.28 25.91 3.64
CA LEU A 762 0.96 26.95 2.88
C LEU A 762 0.98 26.61 1.39
N GLN A 763 0.74 27.62 0.57
CA GLN A 763 0.88 27.58 -0.88
C GLN A 763 1.89 28.66 -1.31
N LEU A 764 3.01 28.23 -1.88
CA LEU A 764 4.04 29.09 -2.45
C LEU A 764 3.90 29.11 -3.97
N ALA A 765 3.61 30.28 -4.53
CA ALA A 765 3.58 30.51 -5.97
C ALA A 765 4.99 30.62 -6.56
N SER A 766 5.07 30.57 -7.89
CA SER A 766 6.34 30.73 -8.61
C SER A 766 6.99 32.10 -8.40
N ALA A 767 8.32 32.12 -8.52
CA ALA A 767 9.11 33.33 -8.39
C ALA A 767 8.87 34.27 -9.57
N ARG A 768 8.98 35.58 -9.32
CA ARG A 768 9.06 36.59 -10.39
C ARG A 768 10.53 36.78 -10.77
N GLU A 769 10.84 37.25 -11.99
CA GLU A 769 12.23 37.49 -12.41
C GLU A 769 13.01 38.30 -11.36
N ASN A 770 14.04 37.68 -10.76
CA ASN A 770 14.89 38.21 -9.68
C ASN A 770 14.23 38.38 -8.28
N TYR A 771 13.01 37.89 -8.05
CA TYR A 771 12.32 37.95 -6.75
C TYR A 771 11.77 36.58 -6.33
N PRO A 772 12.44 35.86 -5.40
CA PRO A 772 11.97 34.56 -4.92
C PRO A 772 10.70 34.69 -4.09
N THR A 773 9.86 33.66 -4.13
CA THR A 773 8.76 33.48 -3.19
C THR A 773 9.30 32.79 -1.95
N TYR A 774 9.17 33.38 -0.76
CA TYR A 774 9.67 32.78 0.48
C TYR A 774 8.78 33.04 1.67
N ILE A 775 8.91 32.17 2.66
CA ILE A 775 8.41 32.36 4.01
C ILE A 775 9.47 31.86 4.99
N TYR A 776 9.71 32.62 6.06
CA TYR A 776 10.68 32.25 7.08
C TYR A 776 10.23 32.61 8.49
N GLN A 777 10.83 31.92 9.45
CA GLN A 777 10.68 32.17 10.87
C GLN A 777 12.00 31.89 11.59
N LYS A 778 12.27 32.65 12.65
CA LYS A 778 13.37 32.38 13.57
C LYS A 778 12.84 31.72 14.83
N VAL A 779 13.45 30.60 15.20
CA VAL A 779 13.29 30.00 16.54
C VAL A 779 14.37 30.58 17.44
N ASP A 780 13.93 31.29 18.47
CA ASP A 780 14.78 32.04 19.39
C ASP A 780 15.78 31.15 20.15
N ALA A 781 17.01 31.62 20.31
CA ALA A 781 18.07 30.87 20.99
C ALA A 781 17.71 30.50 22.45
N SER A 782 16.86 31.26 23.13
CA SER A 782 16.41 30.98 24.50
C SER A 782 15.55 29.71 24.63
N THR A 783 14.94 29.26 23.53
CA THR A 783 14.16 28.02 23.48
C THR A 783 15.00 26.79 23.13
N LEU A 784 16.26 27.03 22.72
CA LEU A 784 17.18 26.00 22.29
C LEU A 784 18.10 25.55 23.44
N LYS A 785 18.66 24.36 23.30
CA LYS A 785 19.67 23.78 24.20
C LYS A 785 21.00 23.64 23.46
N PRO A 786 22.14 23.85 24.12
CA PRO A 786 23.45 23.70 23.50
C PRO A 786 23.70 22.22 23.13
N TYR A 787 24.44 21.98 22.06
CA TYR A 787 24.82 20.63 21.61
C TYR A 787 23.65 19.64 21.52
N THR A 788 22.55 20.09 20.93
CA THR A 788 21.29 19.34 20.86
C THR A 788 20.83 19.21 19.41
N ARG A 789 20.30 18.03 19.06
CA ARG A 789 19.73 17.78 17.74
C ARG A 789 18.27 18.22 17.71
N TYR A 790 17.93 19.01 16.70
CA TYR A 790 16.57 19.40 16.35
C TYR A 790 16.19 18.80 15.01
N LYS A 791 14.89 18.54 14.83
CA LYS A 791 14.32 17.94 13.63
C LYS A 791 13.17 18.82 13.14
N LEU A 792 13.23 19.23 11.87
CA LEU A 792 12.13 19.83 11.13
C LEU A 792 11.41 18.73 10.36
N ASP A 793 10.13 18.53 10.66
CA ASP A 793 9.24 17.64 9.91
C ASP A 793 8.19 18.45 9.16
N GLY A 794 7.67 17.88 8.07
CA GLY A 794 6.54 18.43 7.34
C GLY A 794 5.98 17.48 6.29
N PHE A 795 4.81 17.81 5.78
CA PHE A 795 4.14 17.08 4.70
C PHE A 795 3.95 17.97 3.49
N VAL A 796 4.42 17.52 2.33
CA VAL A 796 4.30 18.21 1.04
C VAL A 796 3.27 17.47 0.20
N GLN A 797 2.17 18.13 -0.15
CA GLN A 797 1.19 17.56 -1.07
C GLN A 797 1.78 17.45 -2.47
N SER A 798 2.37 18.53 -2.97
CA SER A 798 2.99 18.61 -4.29
C SER A 798 3.98 19.77 -4.33
N SER A 799 5.10 19.61 -5.02
CA SER A 799 6.05 20.70 -5.19
C SER A 799 6.94 20.57 -6.42
N GLN A 800 7.44 21.70 -6.88
CA GLN A 800 8.54 21.79 -7.82
C GLN A 800 9.51 22.89 -7.38
N ASP A 801 10.78 22.55 -7.28
CA ASP A 801 11.88 23.41 -6.82
C ASP A 801 11.62 24.08 -5.44
N LEU A 802 10.94 23.36 -4.54
CA LEU A 802 10.81 23.81 -3.16
C LEU A 802 12.13 23.63 -2.43
N GLU A 803 12.76 24.74 -2.03
CA GLU A 803 13.95 24.75 -1.20
C GLU A 803 13.57 24.96 0.27
N ILE A 804 14.09 24.10 1.14
CA ILE A 804 13.91 24.10 2.58
C ILE A 804 15.28 24.26 3.24
N ASP A 805 15.49 25.39 3.90
CA ASP A 805 16.74 25.75 4.55
C ASP A 805 16.56 25.84 6.08
N LEU A 806 17.42 25.13 6.81
CA LEU A 806 17.63 25.33 8.24
C LEU A 806 18.99 26.01 8.45
N ILE A 807 19.01 27.14 9.14
CA ILE A 807 20.21 27.95 9.30
C ILE A 807 20.46 28.23 10.78
N HIS A 808 21.62 27.81 11.26
CA HIS A 808 22.17 28.14 12.57
C HIS A 808 23.60 28.69 12.34
N HIS A 809 24.66 28.06 12.88
CA HIS A 809 26.03 28.36 12.48
C HIS A 809 26.45 27.62 11.19
N HIS A 810 25.67 26.64 10.77
CA HIS A 810 25.77 25.98 9.46
C HIS A 810 24.39 25.99 8.79
N LYS A 811 24.39 25.75 7.48
CA LYS A 811 23.18 25.66 6.65
C LYS A 811 22.92 24.21 6.26
N VAL A 812 21.71 23.74 6.51
CA VAL A 812 21.18 22.49 5.95
C VAL A 812 20.19 22.87 4.87
N HIS A 813 20.37 22.35 3.66
CA HIS A 813 19.59 22.68 2.47
C HIS A 813 18.97 21.41 1.89
N LEU A 814 17.65 21.45 1.64
CA LEU A 814 16.87 20.35 1.07
C LEU A 814 16.04 20.87 -0.10
N VAL A 815 15.94 20.11 -1.18
CA VAL A 815 15.07 20.42 -2.33
C VAL A 815 14.01 19.33 -2.47
N LYS A 816 12.74 19.70 -2.60
CA LYS A 816 11.61 18.79 -2.77
C LYS A 816 10.89 19.02 -4.10
N ASN A 817 10.72 17.93 -4.84
CA ASN A 817 10.04 17.87 -6.15
C ASN A 817 8.97 16.76 -6.10
N VAL A 818 7.89 17.02 -5.37
CA VAL A 818 6.88 16.01 -5.03
C VAL A 818 5.78 15.99 -6.10
N PRO A 819 5.52 14.83 -6.74
CA PRO A 819 4.48 14.72 -7.75
C PRO A 819 3.08 14.85 -7.15
N ASP A 820 2.12 15.35 -7.93
CA ASP A 820 0.71 15.36 -7.54
C ASP A 820 0.04 14.03 -7.91
N ASN A 821 0.23 13.00 -7.09
CA ASN A 821 -0.20 11.62 -7.36
C ASN A 821 -1.10 11.01 -6.26
N LEU A 822 -1.52 11.80 -5.27
CA LEU A 822 -2.23 11.27 -4.11
C LEU A 822 -3.73 10.99 -4.37
N VAL A 823 -4.40 11.56 -5.40
CA VAL A 823 -5.81 11.26 -5.77
C VAL A 823 -6.11 11.50 -7.27
N SER A 824 -7.13 10.80 -7.82
CA SER A 824 -7.73 11.03 -9.15
C SER A 824 -8.86 12.08 -9.08
N ASP A 825 -8.87 13.07 -9.99
CA ASP A 825 -9.77 14.25 -10.21
C ASP A 825 -11.31 14.10 -10.00
N THR A 826 -11.78 13.33 -9.03
CA THR A 826 -13.18 12.92 -8.86
C THR A 826 -13.80 13.44 -7.57
N TYR A 827 -13.57 14.70 -7.25
CA TYR A 827 -14.46 15.42 -6.33
C TYR A 827 -15.35 16.35 -7.16
N SER A 828 -16.65 16.04 -7.19
CA SER A 828 -17.63 16.96 -7.77
C SER A 828 -17.71 18.20 -6.90
N ASP A 829 -17.07 19.27 -7.36
CA ASP A 829 -17.09 20.59 -6.73
C ASP A 829 -18.55 21.10 -6.75
N GLY A 830 -19.29 20.87 -5.66
CA GLY A 830 -20.71 21.26 -5.58
C GLY A 830 -21.61 20.51 -4.61
N SER A 831 -21.16 19.46 -3.91
CA SER A 831 -22.00 18.79 -2.91
C SER A 831 -21.79 19.37 -1.51
N CYS A 832 -22.86 19.76 -0.82
CA CYS A 832 -22.81 20.19 0.59
C CYS A 832 -22.47 19.04 1.58
N SER A 833 -22.26 17.82 1.08
CA SER A 833 -21.62 16.73 1.81
C SER A 833 -20.13 17.06 1.91
N GLY A 834 -19.67 17.40 3.11
CA GLY A 834 -18.26 17.68 3.37
C GLY A 834 -17.33 16.53 2.95
N ILE A 835 -16.03 16.81 3.00
CA ILE A 835 -14.95 15.88 2.67
C ILE A 835 -15.10 14.54 3.44
N ASN A 836 -15.11 13.41 2.71
CA ASN A 836 -15.08 12.08 3.31
C ASN A 836 -13.64 11.71 3.69
N ARG A 837 -13.25 12.11 4.91
CA ARG A 837 -11.90 11.88 5.46
C ARG A 837 -11.48 10.42 5.52
N CYS A 838 -12.43 9.49 5.49
CA CYS A 838 -12.13 8.07 5.56
C CYS A 838 -11.66 7.52 4.22
N GLU A 839 -12.44 7.76 3.15
CA GLU A 839 -12.09 7.31 1.79
C GLU A 839 -10.76 7.93 1.32
N GLU A 840 -10.52 9.19 1.66
CA GLU A 840 -9.27 9.89 1.36
C GLU A 840 -8.07 9.28 2.10
N GLN A 841 -8.20 9.01 3.40
CA GLN A 841 -7.11 8.46 4.19
C GLN A 841 -6.69 7.08 3.63
N HIS A 842 -7.65 6.22 3.27
CA HIS A 842 -7.34 4.93 2.66
C HIS A 842 -6.60 5.06 1.32
N GLN A 843 -6.92 6.06 0.50
CA GLN A 843 -6.22 6.29 -0.77
C GLN A 843 -4.79 6.81 -0.55
N VAL A 844 -4.62 7.73 0.40
CA VAL A 844 -3.31 8.28 0.77
C VAL A 844 -2.43 7.17 1.36
N ASP A 845 -2.96 6.34 2.26
CA ASP A 845 -2.22 5.24 2.89
C ASP A 845 -1.68 4.25 1.85
N VAL A 846 -2.50 3.86 0.86
CA VAL A 846 -2.07 2.97 -0.22
C VAL A 846 -0.91 3.55 -1.04
N GLN A 847 -0.93 4.87 -1.27
CA GLN A 847 0.12 5.54 -2.05
C GLN A 847 1.40 5.75 -1.24
N LEU A 848 1.29 6.07 0.06
CA LEU A 848 2.43 6.17 0.98
C LEU A 848 3.08 4.80 1.25
N ASP A 849 2.30 3.72 1.32
CA ASP A 849 2.82 2.35 1.47
C ASP A 849 3.61 1.90 0.23
N ALA A 850 3.19 2.31 -0.98
CA ALA A 850 3.95 2.06 -2.21
C ALA A 850 5.30 2.80 -2.22
N GLU A 851 5.43 3.82 -1.39
CA GLU A 851 6.64 4.61 -1.19
C GLU A 851 7.61 4.01 -0.16
N ASP A 852 7.24 3.01 0.63
CA ASP A 852 8.07 2.46 1.72
C ASP A 852 9.06 1.37 1.24
N HIS A 853 10.00 1.78 0.38
CA HIS A 853 11.10 0.97 -0.13
C HIS A 853 12.44 1.71 0.01
N PRO A 854 13.61 1.02 -0.03
CA PRO A 854 14.91 1.68 0.07
C PRO A 854 15.14 2.62 -1.12
N LYS A 855 15.11 3.93 -0.87
CA LYS A 855 15.19 4.99 -1.90
C LYS A 855 16.62 5.52 -2.09
N ASP A 856 16.97 5.86 -3.33
CA ASP A 856 18.15 6.68 -3.63
C ASP A 856 17.85 8.18 -3.44
N CYS A 857 18.87 9.03 -3.40
CA CYS A 857 18.78 10.47 -3.15
C CYS A 857 17.78 11.20 -4.07
N CYS A 858 17.62 10.75 -5.33
CA CYS A 858 16.65 11.34 -6.26
C CYS A 858 15.19 10.99 -5.92
N GLU A 859 14.95 9.77 -5.42
CA GLU A 859 13.61 9.31 -5.02
C GLU A 859 13.21 9.93 -3.67
N ALA A 860 14.16 10.20 -2.78
CA ALA A 860 13.93 10.91 -1.52
C ALA A 860 13.41 12.35 -1.72
N ALA A 861 13.79 13.02 -2.82
CA ALA A 861 13.30 14.35 -3.16
C ALA A 861 11.82 14.35 -3.59
N GLN A 862 11.27 13.18 -3.95
CA GLN A 862 9.91 13.02 -4.48
C GLN A 862 8.90 12.57 -3.42
N THR A 863 9.34 12.26 -2.20
CA THR A 863 8.43 11.78 -1.14
C THR A 863 7.57 12.89 -0.55
N HIS A 864 6.34 12.57 -0.15
CA HIS A 864 5.45 13.56 0.46
C HIS A 864 5.90 13.96 1.87
N GLU A 865 6.29 13.00 2.70
CA GLU A 865 6.87 13.27 4.02
C GLU A 865 8.35 13.65 3.91
N PHE A 866 8.79 14.61 4.73
CA PHE A 866 10.21 14.93 4.88
C PHE A 866 10.58 15.20 6.33
N SER A 867 11.84 14.88 6.65
CA SER A 867 12.50 15.22 7.91
C SER A 867 13.89 15.78 7.61
N SER A 868 14.24 16.91 8.23
CA SER A 868 15.57 17.52 8.15
C SER A 868 16.11 17.78 9.54
N TYR A 869 17.40 17.55 9.75
CA TYR A 869 18.03 17.64 11.07
C TYR A 869 19.03 18.80 11.09
N ILE A 870 18.99 19.57 12.17
CA ILE A 870 19.99 20.60 12.45
C ILE A 870 20.50 20.43 13.88
N HIS A 871 21.77 20.76 14.08
CA HIS A 871 22.43 20.67 15.36
C HIS A 871 22.74 22.07 15.89
N THR A 872 22.62 22.24 17.20
CA THR A 872 23.01 23.48 17.88
C THR A 872 24.42 23.36 18.46
N GLY A 873 25.19 24.45 18.36
CA GLY A 873 26.50 24.59 19.00
C GLY A 873 26.39 25.18 20.42
N ASP A 874 27.38 25.99 20.80
CA ASP A 874 27.27 26.84 21.99
C ASP A 874 26.26 27.96 21.72
N LEU A 875 25.24 28.09 22.57
CA LEU A 875 24.26 29.18 22.45
C LEU A 875 24.83 30.45 23.08
N ASN A 876 25.31 31.37 22.25
CA ASN A 876 25.88 32.63 22.70
C ASN A 876 24.85 33.77 22.62
N ALA A 877 24.46 34.37 23.74
CA ALA A 877 23.48 35.47 23.75
C ALA A 877 23.96 36.76 23.06
N SER A 878 25.26 36.92 22.76
CA SER A 878 25.82 38.11 22.09
C SER A 878 25.81 38.06 20.56
N VAL A 879 25.40 36.92 20.00
CA VAL A 879 25.15 36.72 18.58
C VAL A 879 23.90 35.85 18.56
N ASP A 880 22.71 36.43 18.38
CA ASP A 880 21.46 35.66 18.49
C ASP A 880 21.37 34.55 17.42
N GLN A 881 21.93 33.39 17.76
CA GLN A 881 22.14 32.20 16.95
C GLN A 881 20.91 31.28 16.99
N GLY A 882 19.69 31.80 16.94
CA GLY A 882 18.50 30.97 16.76
C GLY A 882 18.58 30.01 15.56
N ILE A 883 17.54 29.20 15.34
CA ILE A 883 17.40 28.40 14.11
C ILE A 883 16.45 29.15 13.18
N TRP A 884 16.95 29.55 12.01
CA TRP A 884 16.09 30.04 10.95
C TRP A 884 15.53 28.86 10.15
N VAL A 885 14.21 28.85 9.99
CA VAL A 885 13.50 27.95 9.07
C VAL A 885 13.06 28.79 7.90
N VAL A 886 13.55 28.46 6.69
CA VAL A 886 13.25 29.21 5.47
C VAL A 886 12.73 28.23 4.41
N LEU A 887 11.58 28.56 3.84
CA LEU A 887 10.96 27.85 2.73
C LEU A 887 10.91 28.80 1.55
N GLN A 888 11.45 28.41 0.40
CA GLN A 888 11.53 29.30 -0.75
C GLN A 888 11.40 28.58 -2.10
N VAL A 889 10.93 29.33 -3.09
CA VAL A 889 10.88 28.96 -4.51
C VAL A 889 11.57 30.08 -5.29
N ARG A 890 12.62 29.74 -6.04
CA ARG A 890 13.43 30.71 -6.81
C ARG A 890 13.16 30.68 -8.31
N THR A 891 12.47 29.64 -8.80
CA THR A 891 12.25 29.41 -10.24
C THR A 891 10.87 29.92 -10.67
N THR A 892 10.75 30.29 -11.95
CA THR A 892 9.50 30.79 -12.54
C THR A 892 8.45 29.69 -12.77
N ASP A 893 8.89 28.44 -12.76
CA ASP A 893 8.04 27.25 -12.91
C ASP A 893 7.83 26.50 -11.59
N GLY A 894 8.53 26.89 -10.53
CA GLY A 894 8.44 26.25 -9.22
C GLY A 894 7.17 26.63 -8.46
N TYR A 895 6.75 25.74 -7.56
CA TYR A 895 5.61 25.95 -6.68
C TYR A 895 5.67 24.96 -5.51
N ALA A 896 4.90 25.19 -4.45
CA ALA A 896 4.75 24.20 -3.40
C ALA A 896 3.43 24.34 -2.64
N THR A 897 2.86 23.19 -2.26
CA THR A 897 1.78 23.12 -1.27
C THR A 897 2.21 22.18 -0.14
N LEU A 898 2.32 22.72 1.08
CA LEU A 898 2.83 21.97 2.24
C LEU A 898 2.19 22.41 3.56
N GLY A 899 2.26 21.56 4.57
CA GLY A 899 1.69 21.81 5.91
C GLY A 899 2.27 20.87 6.96
N ASN A 900 1.63 20.85 8.14
CA ASN A 900 2.05 20.03 9.29
C ASN A 900 3.52 20.25 9.68
N LEU A 901 3.99 21.50 9.62
CA LEU A 901 5.37 21.86 9.95
C LEU A 901 5.60 21.81 11.47
N GLU A 902 6.62 21.06 11.89
CA GLU A 902 7.08 21.09 13.27
C GLU A 902 8.60 21.08 13.37
N LEU A 903 9.14 21.94 14.24
CA LEU A 903 10.54 21.88 14.67
C LEU A 903 10.58 21.38 16.12
N VAL A 904 11.16 20.20 16.33
CA VAL A 904 11.14 19.52 17.64
C VAL A 904 12.53 19.16 18.13
N GLU A 905 12.72 19.18 19.45
CA GLU A 905 13.92 18.68 20.11
C GLU A 905 13.97 17.14 20.05
N VAL A 906 15.04 16.57 19.48
CA VAL A 906 15.25 15.11 19.43
C VAL A 906 16.04 14.64 20.65
N GLY A 907 17.06 15.39 21.05
CA GLY A 907 17.90 15.10 22.22
C GLY A 907 19.35 15.54 22.08
N PRO A 908 20.15 15.40 23.15
CA PRO A 908 21.54 15.86 23.18
C PRO A 908 22.44 15.05 22.25
N LEU A 909 23.44 15.71 21.66
CA LEU A 909 24.45 15.09 20.82
C LEU A 909 25.41 14.22 21.66
N SER A 910 25.91 13.16 21.05
CA SER A 910 26.90 12.27 21.69
C SER A 910 27.87 11.66 20.68
N GLY A 911 29.02 11.18 21.17
CA GLY A 911 30.07 10.56 20.36
C GLY A 911 30.57 11.47 19.24
N GLU A 912 30.73 10.90 18.04
CA GLU A 912 31.28 11.59 16.87
C GLU A 912 30.46 12.82 16.45
N SER A 913 29.13 12.78 16.59
CA SER A 913 28.26 13.91 16.24
C SER A 913 28.55 15.14 17.12
N LEU A 914 28.82 14.94 18.41
CA LEU A 914 29.18 16.01 19.33
C LEU A 914 30.57 16.58 19.01
N GLU A 915 31.55 15.72 18.74
CA GLU A 915 32.92 16.16 18.40
C GLU A 915 32.99 16.93 17.07
N ARG A 916 32.14 16.56 16.11
CA ARG A 916 32.01 17.30 14.85
C ARG A 916 31.40 18.67 15.10
N GLU A 917 30.30 18.72 15.84
CA GLU A 917 29.60 19.98 16.14
C GLU A 917 30.49 20.96 16.91
N GLN A 918 31.25 20.48 17.90
CA GLN A 918 32.20 21.31 18.65
C GLN A 918 33.28 21.92 17.75
N ARG A 919 33.80 21.15 16.78
CA ARG A 919 34.80 21.65 15.82
C ARG A 919 34.22 22.67 14.85
N ASP A 920 33.02 22.42 14.35
CA ASP A 920 32.38 23.29 13.37
C ASP A 920 31.90 24.60 14.04
N ASN A 921 31.36 24.52 15.26
CA ASN A 921 31.04 25.68 16.09
C ASN A 921 32.29 26.53 16.43
N ALA A 922 33.43 25.91 16.75
CA ALA A 922 34.67 26.63 17.01
C ALA A 922 35.19 27.41 15.78
N LYS A 923 35.16 26.77 14.60
CA LYS A 923 35.56 27.41 13.34
C LYS A 923 34.64 28.59 12.99
N TRP A 924 33.34 28.40 13.15
CA TRP A 924 32.37 29.47 12.89
C TRP A 924 32.58 30.67 13.82
N ASN A 925 32.84 30.43 15.12
CA ASN A 925 33.14 31.51 16.07
C ASN A 925 34.41 32.29 15.69
N GLU A 926 35.45 31.60 15.20
CA GLU A 926 36.67 32.24 14.70
C GLU A 926 36.39 33.10 13.45
N GLU A 927 35.56 32.60 12.52
CA GLU A 927 35.16 33.33 11.32
C GLU A 927 34.33 34.58 11.63
N VAL A 928 33.36 34.47 12.54
CA VAL A 928 32.56 35.61 13.02
C VAL A 928 33.45 36.67 13.66
N GLY A 929 34.42 36.25 14.49
CA GLY A 929 35.41 37.14 15.09
C GLY A 929 36.24 37.89 14.04
N ARG A 930 36.70 37.19 12.98
CA ARG A 930 37.43 37.79 11.86
C ARG A 930 36.59 38.79 11.09
N LYS A 931 35.36 38.42 10.70
CA LYS A 931 34.45 39.30 9.94
C LYS A 931 34.12 40.58 10.73
N ARG A 932 33.80 40.46 12.02
CA ARG A 932 33.56 41.63 12.88
C ARG A 932 34.79 42.54 12.99
N ALA A 933 35.98 41.98 13.11
CA ALA A 933 37.21 42.77 13.17
C ALA A 933 37.54 43.50 11.84
N GLU A 934 37.22 42.90 10.70
CA GLU A 934 37.35 43.54 9.38
C GLU A 934 36.36 44.69 9.20
N THR A 935 35.12 44.51 9.66
CA THR A 935 34.05 45.52 9.57
C THR A 935 34.20 46.66 10.58
N ASP A 936 34.80 46.43 11.76
CA ASP A 936 34.88 47.45 12.83
C ASP A 936 35.55 48.74 12.34
N ARG A 937 36.60 48.64 11.51
CA ARG A 937 37.25 49.83 10.94
C ARG A 937 36.30 50.65 10.05
N ILE A 938 35.57 49.98 9.17
CA ILE A 938 34.59 50.61 8.26
C ILE A 938 33.46 51.23 9.08
N TYR A 939 32.98 50.53 10.12
CA TYR A 939 31.96 51.04 11.03
C TYR A 939 32.42 52.30 11.77
N GLN A 940 33.65 52.33 12.31
CA GLN A 940 34.18 53.53 12.98
C GLN A 940 34.32 54.71 12.00
N ASP A 941 34.82 54.47 10.78
CA ASP A 941 34.95 55.50 9.75
C ASP A 941 33.56 56.05 9.34
N ALA A 942 32.57 55.18 9.12
CA ALA A 942 31.19 55.55 8.82
C ALA A 942 30.52 56.29 9.99
N LYS A 943 30.73 55.83 11.23
CA LYS A 943 30.21 56.46 12.44
C LYS A 943 30.78 57.85 12.65
N GLN A 944 32.07 58.04 12.38
CA GLN A 944 32.72 59.34 12.45
C GLN A 944 32.17 60.29 11.39
N ALA A 945 31.98 59.81 10.15
CA ALA A 945 31.38 60.59 9.08
C ALA A 945 29.95 61.05 9.45
N ILE A 946 29.11 60.14 9.96
CA ILE A 946 27.76 60.48 10.41
C ILE A 946 27.78 61.47 11.59
N ASN A 947 28.64 61.26 12.59
CA ASN A 947 28.75 62.18 13.72
C ASN A 947 29.11 63.61 13.29
N HIS A 948 29.86 63.76 12.19
CA HIS A 948 30.21 65.08 11.66
C HIS A 948 29.03 65.81 11.03
N LEU A 949 27.98 65.08 10.63
CA LEU A 949 26.77 65.67 10.04
C LEU A 949 25.95 66.48 11.08
N PHE A 950 26.02 66.12 12.35
CA PHE A 950 25.17 66.68 13.41
C PHE A 950 25.92 67.60 14.38
N VAL A 951 25.22 68.59 14.93
CA VAL A 951 25.75 69.50 15.97
C VAL A 951 25.63 68.88 17.36
N ASP A 952 24.62 68.03 17.55
CA ASP A 952 24.25 67.45 18.82
C ASP A 952 24.24 65.92 18.78
N TYR A 953 24.34 65.31 19.96
CA TYR A 953 24.38 63.85 20.11
C TYR A 953 23.00 63.17 19.98
N GLN A 954 21.91 63.95 19.93
CA GLN A 954 20.55 63.45 19.75
C GLN A 954 20.12 63.47 18.27
N ASP A 955 21.04 63.82 17.36
CA ASP A 955 20.83 63.90 15.92
C ASP A 955 19.62 64.78 15.53
N GLN A 956 19.37 65.86 16.28
CA GLN A 956 18.22 66.75 16.07
C GLN A 956 18.52 67.93 15.13
N GLN A 957 19.80 68.32 15.00
CA GLN A 957 20.22 69.42 14.15
C GLN A 957 21.47 69.08 13.35
N LEU A 958 21.46 69.41 12.05
CA LEU A 958 22.64 69.31 11.20
C LEU A 958 23.61 70.47 11.45
N SER A 959 24.89 70.19 11.29
CA SER A 959 25.92 71.23 11.29
C SER A 959 25.67 72.23 10.15
N PRO A 960 25.72 73.55 10.41
CA PRO A 960 25.34 74.58 9.42
C PRO A 960 26.15 74.52 8.11
N GLU A 961 27.37 73.98 8.17
CA GLU A 961 28.30 73.87 7.04
C GLU A 961 28.11 72.60 6.20
N VAL A 962 27.27 71.66 6.64
CA VAL A 962 27.05 70.37 5.98
C VAL A 962 26.26 70.52 4.68
N GLY A 963 26.83 70.02 3.60
CA GLY A 963 26.26 69.93 2.25
C GLY A 963 25.73 68.54 1.93
N MET A 964 25.10 68.41 0.75
CA MET A 964 24.61 67.11 0.25
C MET A 964 25.78 66.13 -0.01
N ALA A 965 26.95 66.64 -0.41
CA ALA A 965 28.13 65.83 -0.65
C ALA A 965 28.58 65.07 0.61
N ASP A 966 28.55 65.71 1.78
CA ASP A 966 28.93 65.09 3.06
C ASP A 966 27.98 63.94 3.44
N ILE A 967 26.68 64.08 3.12
CA ILE A 967 25.67 63.05 3.34
C ILE A 967 25.91 61.85 2.39
N ILE A 968 26.25 62.11 1.13
CA ILE A 968 26.57 61.06 0.14
C ILE A 968 27.85 60.32 0.52
N ASP A 969 28.87 61.01 1.02
CA ASP A 969 30.11 60.38 1.47
C ASP A 969 29.87 59.45 2.66
N ALA A 970 29.05 59.88 3.64
CA ALA A 970 28.60 59.02 4.73
C ALA A 970 27.80 57.80 4.21
N GLN A 971 26.91 58.00 3.22
CA GLN A 971 26.15 56.92 2.60
C GLN A 971 27.05 55.86 1.94
N ASN A 972 28.08 56.29 1.21
CA ASN A 972 29.02 55.39 0.56
C ASN A 972 29.81 54.54 1.56
N LEU A 973 30.21 55.12 2.70
CA LEU A 973 30.87 54.39 3.78
C LEU A 973 29.96 53.34 4.41
N ILE A 974 28.70 53.68 4.70
CA ILE A 974 27.71 52.72 5.23
C ILE A 974 27.44 51.59 4.23
N ALA A 975 27.35 51.90 2.93
CA ALA A 975 27.13 50.90 1.89
C ALA A 975 28.30 49.91 1.73
N SER A 976 29.48 50.23 2.26
CA SER A 976 30.66 49.34 2.21
C SER A 976 30.72 48.30 3.34
N ILE A 977 29.79 48.35 4.29
CA ILE A 977 29.64 47.33 5.35
C ILE A 977 29.16 46.02 4.70
N SER A 978 29.97 44.96 4.80
CA SER A 978 29.63 43.62 4.29
C SER A 978 28.82 42.79 5.29
N ASP A 979 28.24 41.68 4.84
CA ASP A 979 27.52 40.70 5.69
C ASP A 979 26.36 41.31 6.52
N VAL A 980 25.71 42.35 5.97
CA VAL A 980 24.55 43.03 6.57
C VAL A 980 23.30 42.15 6.51
N TYR A 981 23.15 41.37 5.45
CA TYR A 981 22.04 40.43 5.25
C TYR A 981 22.58 39.03 4.94
N SER A 982 21.75 38.01 5.18
CA SER A 982 22.07 36.63 4.85
C SER A 982 22.06 36.38 3.33
N ASP A 983 22.96 35.50 2.86
CA ASP A 983 23.00 35.03 1.48
C ASP A 983 21.80 34.12 1.11
N ALA A 984 21.09 33.58 2.11
CA ALA A 984 19.91 32.75 1.88
C ALA A 984 18.71 33.59 1.42
N VAL A 985 18.35 34.63 2.19
CA VAL A 985 17.31 35.61 1.86
C VAL A 985 17.82 36.98 2.28
N LEU A 986 17.86 37.93 1.35
CA LEU A 986 18.40 39.29 1.53
C LEU A 986 17.70 40.14 2.61
N GLN A 987 16.64 39.61 3.24
CA GLN A 987 15.90 40.26 4.32
C GLN A 987 16.21 39.68 5.70
N ILE A 988 16.91 38.55 5.78
CA ILE A 988 17.33 37.98 7.05
C ILE A 988 18.55 38.77 7.54
N PRO A 989 18.52 39.36 8.75
CA PRO A 989 19.64 40.08 9.32
C PRO A 989 20.92 39.24 9.38
N GLY A 990 22.01 39.78 8.85
CA GLY A 990 23.36 39.21 8.94
C GLY A 990 24.10 39.64 10.20
N ILE A 991 25.37 39.22 10.33
CA ILE A 991 26.21 39.46 11.52
C ILE A 991 26.41 40.95 11.81
N ASN A 992 26.39 41.79 10.76
CA ASN A 992 26.65 43.23 10.85
C ASN A 992 25.39 44.09 10.74
N TYR A 993 24.19 43.48 10.75
CA TYR A 993 22.93 44.21 10.55
C TYR A 993 22.68 45.30 11.60
N GLU A 994 22.89 45.04 12.89
CA GLU A 994 22.65 46.02 13.95
C GLU A 994 23.52 47.28 13.79
N MET A 995 24.81 47.08 13.50
CA MET A 995 25.77 48.16 13.24
C MET A 995 25.36 48.97 12.01
N TYR A 996 24.92 48.30 10.95
CA TYR A 996 24.40 48.95 9.74
C TYR A 996 23.12 49.73 10.01
N ALA A 997 22.16 49.14 10.74
CA ALA A 997 20.85 49.72 11.01
C ALA A 997 20.96 50.98 11.89
N GLU A 998 21.83 50.98 12.90
CA GLU A 998 22.15 52.17 13.71
C GLU A 998 22.58 53.33 12.79
N LEU A 999 23.57 53.09 11.93
CA LEU A 999 24.11 54.12 11.05
C LEU A 999 23.11 54.56 9.97
N SER A 1000 22.39 53.61 9.36
CA SER A 1000 21.41 53.88 8.31
C SER A 1000 20.24 54.73 8.81
N ASN A 1001 19.74 54.47 10.02
CA ASN A 1001 18.70 55.28 10.66
C ASN A 1001 19.17 56.72 10.89
N ARG A 1002 20.41 56.91 11.37
CA ARG A 1002 21.00 58.23 11.58
C ARG A 1002 21.23 58.97 10.27
N LEU A 1003 21.64 58.27 9.21
CA LEU A 1003 21.77 58.85 7.88
C LEU A 1003 20.41 59.31 7.33
N GLN A 1004 19.35 58.50 7.49
CA GLN A 1004 18.00 58.90 7.09
C GLN A 1004 17.53 60.16 7.83
N GLN A 1005 17.81 60.25 9.13
CA GLN A 1005 17.54 61.45 9.93
C GLN A 1005 18.33 62.66 9.41
N ALA A 1006 19.60 62.49 9.02
CA ALA A 1006 20.41 63.55 8.42
C ALA A 1006 19.80 64.03 7.10
N SER A 1007 19.42 63.12 6.20
CA SER A 1007 18.76 63.46 4.93
C SER A 1007 17.42 64.17 5.14
N TYR A 1008 16.64 63.75 6.15
CA TYR A 1008 15.40 64.42 6.53
C TYR A 1008 15.64 65.84 7.05
N LEU A 1009 16.59 66.03 7.97
CA LEU A 1009 16.90 67.36 8.49
C LEU A 1009 17.45 68.29 7.40
N TYR A 1010 18.25 67.75 6.48
CA TYR A 1010 18.81 68.51 5.36
C TYR A 1010 17.73 69.07 4.45
N THR A 1011 16.74 68.25 4.09
CA THR A 1011 15.61 68.68 3.28
C THR A 1011 14.68 69.63 4.05
N SER A 1012 14.49 69.41 5.36
CA SER A 1012 13.61 70.24 6.20
C SER A 1012 14.12 71.65 6.50
N ARG A 1013 15.43 71.92 6.34
CA ARG A 1013 16.03 73.25 6.62
C ARG A 1013 15.74 74.29 5.53
N ASN A 1014 15.29 73.84 4.37
CA ASN A 1014 14.95 74.72 3.25
C ASN A 1014 13.54 75.28 3.44
N VAL A 1015 13.41 76.61 3.49
CA VAL A 1015 12.10 77.26 3.61
C VAL A 1015 11.33 77.28 2.28
N VAL A 1016 12.04 77.09 1.15
CA VAL A 1016 11.43 76.81 -0.16
C VAL A 1016 10.95 75.35 -0.15
N GLN A 1017 9.65 75.15 -0.31
CA GLN A 1017 9.06 73.80 -0.33
C GLN A 1017 9.36 73.13 -1.67
N ASN A 1018 9.76 71.85 -1.66
CA ASN A 1018 10.10 71.09 -2.86
C ASN A 1018 11.13 71.84 -3.75
N GLY A 1019 12.11 72.48 -3.11
CA GLY A 1019 13.18 73.23 -3.78
C GLY A 1019 14.20 72.36 -4.52
N ASP A 1020 14.15 71.04 -4.34
CA ASP A 1020 14.93 69.99 -5.00
C ASP A 1020 14.14 69.22 -6.07
N PHE A 1021 12.88 69.60 -6.30
CA PHE A 1021 11.98 69.06 -7.33
C PHE A 1021 11.73 67.54 -7.28
N ASN A 1022 12.03 66.88 -6.15
CA ASN A 1022 11.78 65.44 -5.95
C ASN A 1022 10.29 65.07 -5.98
N SER A 1023 9.39 66.03 -5.73
CA SER A 1023 7.93 65.87 -5.87
C SER A 1023 7.40 66.56 -7.13
N GLY A 1024 8.22 66.65 -8.19
CA GLY A 1024 7.85 67.35 -9.42
C GLY A 1024 7.64 68.85 -9.17
N LEU A 1025 6.52 69.41 -9.62
CA LEU A 1025 6.15 70.82 -9.44
C LEU A 1025 5.21 71.05 -8.24
N ASP A 1026 5.05 70.07 -7.35
CA ASP A 1026 4.22 70.25 -6.16
C ASP A 1026 4.72 71.43 -5.32
N SER A 1027 3.80 72.26 -4.84
CA SER A 1027 4.06 73.54 -4.14
C SER A 1027 4.63 74.67 -5.01
N TRP A 1028 4.79 74.49 -6.32
CA TRP A 1028 5.21 75.52 -7.26
C TRP A 1028 4.05 75.95 -8.18
N ASN A 1029 3.93 77.25 -8.43
CA ASN A 1029 3.02 77.81 -9.43
C ASN A 1029 3.77 78.01 -10.75
N ALA A 1030 3.45 77.18 -11.74
CA ALA A 1030 4.25 77.02 -12.95
C ALA A 1030 3.40 77.22 -14.23
N THR A 1031 4.00 77.76 -15.30
CA THR A 1031 3.36 77.89 -16.62
C THR A 1031 3.53 76.62 -17.47
N THR A 1032 2.86 76.53 -18.62
CA THR A 1032 2.72 75.29 -19.41
C THR A 1032 4.01 74.66 -19.93
N ASP A 1033 5.08 75.45 -20.10
CA ASP A 1033 6.35 75.02 -20.70
C ASP A 1033 7.44 74.77 -19.64
N THR A 1034 7.01 74.42 -18.43
CA THR A 1034 7.86 74.03 -17.30
C THR A 1034 7.72 72.52 -17.05
N ALA A 1035 8.85 71.83 -16.90
CA ALA A 1035 8.86 70.39 -16.65
C ALA A 1035 9.96 70.04 -15.66
N VAL A 1036 9.76 68.97 -14.89
CA VAL A 1036 10.82 68.35 -14.09
C VAL A 1036 11.31 67.11 -14.82
N GLN A 1037 12.62 67.04 -15.06
CA GLN A 1037 13.29 65.89 -15.67
C GLN A 1037 14.11 65.15 -14.62
N GLN A 1038 14.14 63.82 -14.71
CA GLN A 1038 14.89 62.97 -13.80
C GLN A 1038 16.10 62.36 -14.53
N ASP A 1039 17.29 62.46 -13.91
CA ASP A 1039 18.50 61.73 -14.32
C ASP A 1039 19.10 61.04 -13.09
N GLY A 1040 19.05 59.71 -13.06
CA GLY A 1040 19.34 58.91 -11.86
C GLY A 1040 18.38 59.22 -10.71
N ASN A 1041 18.94 59.57 -9.54
CA ASN A 1041 18.16 59.98 -8.35
C ASN A 1041 17.96 61.51 -8.25
N MET A 1042 18.44 62.31 -9.22
CA MET A 1042 18.32 63.77 -9.20
C MET A 1042 17.18 64.26 -10.10
N HIS A 1043 16.46 65.29 -9.63
CA HIS A 1043 15.34 65.91 -10.34
C HIS A 1043 15.68 67.36 -10.66
N PHE A 1044 15.51 67.77 -11.92
CA PHE A 1044 15.86 69.10 -12.40
C PHE A 1044 14.64 69.82 -12.95
N LEU A 1045 14.38 71.03 -12.47
CA LEU A 1045 13.42 71.94 -13.10
C LEU A 1045 13.99 72.46 -14.42
N VAL A 1046 13.21 72.35 -15.50
CA VAL A 1046 13.59 72.79 -16.84
C VAL A 1046 12.60 73.84 -17.35
N LEU A 1047 13.11 75.04 -17.61
CA LEU A 1047 12.41 76.07 -18.37
C LEU A 1047 12.95 76.03 -19.81
N SER A 1048 12.15 75.49 -20.73
CA SER A 1048 12.53 75.29 -22.14
C SER A 1048 12.11 76.43 -23.08
N HIS A 1049 11.43 77.44 -22.57
CA HIS A 1049 10.97 78.58 -23.35
C HIS A 1049 10.89 79.85 -22.47
N TRP A 1050 11.03 81.04 -23.07
CA TRP A 1050 11.21 82.29 -22.31
C TRP A 1050 9.94 82.80 -21.61
N ASP A 1051 8.76 82.32 -22.01
CA ASP A 1051 7.49 82.57 -21.31
C ASP A 1051 7.19 81.52 -20.22
N ALA A 1052 8.11 80.56 -20.03
CA ALA A 1052 8.08 79.63 -18.92
C ALA A 1052 8.47 80.36 -17.62
N GLN A 1053 7.64 80.22 -16.59
CA GLN A 1053 7.88 80.85 -15.29
C GLN A 1053 7.40 79.92 -14.18
N VAL A 1054 8.19 79.84 -13.12
CA VAL A 1054 7.83 79.11 -11.91
C VAL A 1054 7.95 80.03 -10.71
N SER A 1055 6.98 80.02 -9.81
CA SER A 1055 7.01 80.86 -8.62
C SER A 1055 6.46 80.13 -7.40
N GLN A 1056 6.96 80.47 -6.23
CA GLN A 1056 6.45 79.95 -4.96
C GLN A 1056 6.38 81.06 -3.94
N GLN A 1057 5.28 81.11 -3.19
CA GLN A 1057 5.11 81.98 -2.04
C GLN A 1057 5.31 81.17 -0.76
N PHE A 1058 6.12 81.67 0.16
CA PHE A 1058 6.40 81.04 1.44
C PHE A 1058 6.56 82.08 2.57
N ARG A 1059 6.70 81.63 3.81
CA ARG A 1059 6.80 82.50 4.99
C ARG A 1059 8.14 82.34 5.70
N VAL A 1060 8.65 83.45 6.24
CA VAL A 1060 9.95 83.53 6.93
C VAL A 1060 9.87 84.44 8.15
N GLN A 1061 10.86 84.38 9.04
CA GLN A 1061 10.96 85.32 10.16
C GLN A 1061 11.52 86.67 9.68
N PRO A 1062 10.80 87.79 9.89
CA PRO A 1062 11.31 89.10 9.50
C PRO A 1062 12.58 89.49 10.26
N ASN A 1063 13.53 90.11 9.57
CA ASN A 1063 14.81 90.60 10.07
C ASN A 1063 15.85 89.54 10.48
N CYS A 1064 15.58 88.26 10.26
CA CYS A 1064 16.62 87.22 10.31
C CYS A 1064 17.48 87.24 9.04
N LYS A 1065 18.69 86.70 9.12
CA LYS A 1065 19.59 86.56 7.97
C LYS A 1065 19.26 85.27 7.24
N TYR A 1066 18.87 85.36 5.98
CA TYR A 1066 18.69 84.20 5.12
C TYR A 1066 19.72 84.18 4.01
N VAL A 1067 20.08 82.99 3.55
CA VAL A 1067 20.89 82.79 2.35
C VAL A 1067 20.03 82.11 1.30
N LEU A 1068 19.88 82.77 0.14
CA LEU A 1068 19.36 82.14 -1.07
C LEU A 1068 20.53 81.50 -1.79
N ARG A 1069 20.51 80.18 -1.89
CA ARG A 1069 21.47 79.38 -2.66
C ARG A 1069 20.73 78.71 -3.81
N VAL A 1070 21.21 78.90 -5.03
CA VAL A 1070 20.62 78.30 -6.22
C VAL A 1070 21.69 77.57 -7.00
N THR A 1071 21.46 76.28 -7.27
CA THR A 1071 22.28 75.46 -8.15
C THR A 1071 21.56 75.30 -9.47
N ALA A 1072 22.11 75.89 -10.53
CA ALA A 1072 21.46 75.91 -11.83
C ALA A 1072 22.46 75.93 -12.99
N LYS A 1073 21.99 75.58 -14.17
CA LYS A 1073 22.73 75.51 -15.44
C LYS A 1073 21.93 76.22 -16.53
N LYS A 1074 22.57 77.20 -17.19
CA LYS A 1074 22.01 77.87 -18.37
C LYS A 1074 22.59 77.28 -19.65
N VAL A 1075 21.74 76.90 -20.60
CA VAL A 1075 22.13 76.34 -21.90
C VAL A 1075 21.54 77.20 -23.02
N GLY A 1076 22.39 77.67 -23.94
CA GLY A 1076 22.01 78.61 -25.01
C GLY A 1076 22.29 80.07 -24.65
N ASN A 1077 21.89 80.98 -25.54
CA ASN A 1077 22.02 82.43 -25.31
C ASN A 1077 21.09 82.89 -24.17
N GLY A 1078 21.18 84.16 -23.76
CA GLY A 1078 20.31 84.73 -22.74
C GLY A 1078 20.68 84.38 -21.29
N ASP A 1079 19.85 84.86 -20.38
CA ASP A 1079 20.02 84.75 -18.93
C ASP A 1079 18.87 83.95 -18.30
N GLY A 1080 19.18 83.15 -17.30
CA GLY A 1080 18.22 82.61 -16.33
C GLY A 1080 18.22 83.46 -15.06
N TYR A 1081 17.05 83.72 -14.50
CA TYR A 1081 16.88 84.54 -13.30
C TYR A 1081 16.19 83.73 -12.21
N VAL A 1082 16.74 83.79 -11.00
CA VAL A 1082 16.02 83.41 -9.78
C VAL A 1082 15.92 84.64 -8.90
N THR A 1083 14.71 85.18 -8.81
CA THR A 1083 14.41 86.40 -8.07
C THR A 1083 13.72 86.06 -6.78
N ILE A 1084 14.17 86.65 -5.68
CA ILE A 1084 13.51 86.56 -4.38
C ILE A 1084 13.03 87.94 -3.95
N GLN A 1085 11.82 88.01 -3.42
CA GLN A 1085 11.17 89.27 -3.06
C GLN A 1085 10.35 89.15 -1.78
N ASP A 1086 10.37 90.19 -0.94
CA ASP A 1086 9.50 90.31 0.23
C ASP A 1086 8.21 91.11 -0.05
N GLY A 1087 7.26 91.06 0.88
CA GLY A 1087 5.97 91.75 0.79
C GLY A 1087 6.06 93.29 0.87
N ALA A 1088 7.24 93.85 1.16
CA ALA A 1088 7.54 95.27 1.05
C ALA A 1088 8.20 95.64 -0.29
N HIS A 1089 8.27 94.70 -1.24
CA HIS A 1089 8.88 94.82 -2.56
C HIS A 1089 10.40 95.01 -2.56
N HIS A 1090 11.11 94.62 -1.49
CA HIS A 1090 12.55 94.44 -1.57
C HIS A 1090 12.81 93.17 -2.37
N ARG A 1091 13.62 93.28 -3.43
CA ARG A 1091 13.92 92.17 -4.33
C ARG A 1091 15.41 92.06 -4.59
N GLU A 1092 15.88 90.83 -4.73
CA GLU A 1092 17.23 90.49 -5.16
C GLU A 1092 17.13 89.38 -6.21
N THR A 1093 18.06 89.36 -7.17
CA THR A 1093 18.02 88.42 -8.31
C THR A 1093 19.39 87.77 -8.53
N LEU A 1094 19.41 86.44 -8.58
CA LEU A 1094 20.54 85.66 -9.08
C LEU A 1094 20.40 85.48 -10.59
N THR A 1095 21.41 85.93 -11.33
CA THR A 1095 21.48 85.79 -12.79
C THR A 1095 22.45 84.68 -13.19
N PHE A 1096 22.01 83.78 -14.07
CA PHE A 1096 22.78 82.66 -14.62
C PHE A 1096 22.91 82.82 -16.13
N ASN A 1097 24.14 82.89 -16.63
CA ASN A 1097 24.42 83.03 -18.06
C ASN A 1097 25.39 81.94 -18.52
N ALA A 1098 25.39 81.66 -19.83
CA ALA A 1098 26.25 80.62 -20.41
C ALA A 1098 27.75 80.91 -20.28
N CYS A 1099 28.16 82.17 -20.06
CA CYS A 1099 29.57 82.59 -19.90
C CYS A 1099 29.91 83.01 -18.45
N GLY A 1100 29.22 82.45 -17.47
CA GLY A 1100 29.32 82.87 -16.06
C GLY A 1100 30.58 82.35 -15.36
N TYR A 1101 31.04 83.13 -14.38
CA TYR A 1101 32.06 82.70 -13.42
C TYR A 1101 31.38 82.14 -12.15
N ASP A 1102 31.95 81.10 -11.55
CA ASP A 1102 31.53 80.59 -10.24
C ASP A 1102 31.96 81.53 -9.10
N VAL A 1103 31.60 81.19 -7.85
CA VAL A 1103 31.92 81.98 -6.64
C VAL A 1103 33.44 82.14 -6.40
N ASN A 1104 34.27 81.31 -7.06
CA ASN A 1104 35.72 81.30 -6.97
C ASN A 1104 36.42 81.97 -8.17
N GLY A 1105 35.67 82.53 -9.13
CA GLY A 1105 36.22 83.27 -10.28
C GLY A 1105 36.74 82.38 -11.43
N THR A 1106 36.33 81.11 -11.49
CA THR A 1106 36.72 80.17 -12.56
C THR A 1106 35.79 80.24 -13.77
N HIS A 1107 36.33 80.22 -14.99
CA HIS A 1107 35.53 80.24 -16.24
C HIS A 1107 34.89 78.86 -16.49
N VAL A 1108 33.57 78.84 -16.66
CA VAL A 1108 32.77 77.63 -16.80
C VAL A 1108 32.64 77.23 -18.29
N ASN A 1109 32.76 75.94 -18.60
CA ASN A 1109 32.45 75.40 -19.94
C ASN A 1109 30.94 75.07 -20.04
N ASP A 1110 30.37 75.08 -21.26
CA ASP A 1110 28.94 75.03 -21.62
C ASP A 1110 28.04 73.91 -21.02
N ASN A 1111 28.43 73.17 -19.98
CA ASN A 1111 27.68 72.01 -19.50
C ASN A 1111 27.62 71.71 -17.98
N SER A 1112 28.22 72.50 -17.09
CA SER A 1112 28.18 72.24 -15.63
C SER A 1112 27.17 73.11 -14.86
N TYR A 1113 26.56 72.55 -13.81
CA TYR A 1113 25.77 73.32 -12.84
C TYR A 1113 26.68 74.25 -12.03
N ILE A 1114 26.19 75.45 -11.76
CA ILE A 1114 26.85 76.45 -10.93
C ILE A 1114 25.96 76.78 -9.74
N THR A 1115 26.57 76.88 -8.56
CA THR A 1115 25.88 77.34 -7.36
C THR A 1115 26.18 78.82 -7.14
N LYS A 1116 25.14 79.65 -7.03
CA LYS A 1116 25.26 81.05 -6.64
C LYS A 1116 24.51 81.29 -5.34
N GLU A 1117 25.06 82.19 -4.53
CA GLU A 1117 24.50 82.56 -3.24
C GLU A 1117 24.29 84.07 -3.15
N LEU A 1118 23.23 84.46 -2.46
CA LEU A 1118 23.06 85.82 -1.96
C LEU A 1118 22.47 85.82 -0.56
N VAL A 1119 22.80 86.85 0.21
CA VAL A 1119 22.24 87.07 1.54
C VAL A 1119 21.04 87.99 1.42
N PHE A 1120 19.92 87.62 2.05
CA PHE A 1120 18.67 88.39 2.03
C PHE A 1120 18.14 88.59 3.45
N TYR A 1121 17.67 89.81 3.77
CA TYR A 1121 17.10 90.16 5.07
C TYR A 1121 15.63 90.57 4.89
N PRO A 1122 14.67 89.64 5.00
CA PRO A 1122 13.26 89.91 4.74
C PRO A 1122 12.70 90.92 5.74
N LYS A 1123 12.02 91.97 5.27
CA LYS A 1123 11.36 92.96 6.15
C LYS A 1123 9.94 92.56 6.55
N THR A 1124 9.38 91.58 5.87
CA THR A 1124 8.01 91.09 6.07
C THR A 1124 7.98 89.58 6.14
N GLU A 1125 6.90 89.02 6.70
CA GLU A 1125 6.75 87.57 6.88
C GLU A 1125 6.55 86.81 5.55
N HIS A 1126 6.03 87.46 4.51
CA HIS A 1126 5.72 86.81 3.23
C HIS A 1126 6.83 87.05 2.21
N MET A 1127 7.24 85.96 1.56
CA MET A 1127 8.29 85.90 0.55
C MET A 1127 7.78 85.25 -0.72
N TRP A 1128 8.36 85.64 -1.85
CA TRP A 1128 8.16 85.04 -3.15
C TRP A 1128 9.50 84.72 -3.77
N VAL A 1129 9.65 83.52 -4.30
CA VAL A 1129 10.72 83.16 -5.22
C VAL A 1129 10.13 82.96 -6.61
N GLU A 1130 10.80 83.49 -7.62
CA GLU A 1130 10.37 83.47 -9.01
C GLU A 1130 11.55 83.07 -9.90
N VAL A 1131 11.33 82.10 -10.76
CA VAL A 1131 12.29 81.57 -11.73
C VAL A 1131 11.78 81.90 -13.13
N SER A 1132 12.61 82.55 -13.92
CA SER A 1132 12.30 82.93 -15.30
C SER A 1132 13.56 82.94 -16.16
N GLU A 1133 13.41 83.03 -17.48
CA GLU A 1133 14.54 83.00 -18.42
C GLU A 1133 14.25 83.87 -19.66
N THR A 1134 15.27 84.39 -20.35
CA THR A 1134 15.08 85.33 -21.49
C THR A 1134 15.04 84.69 -22.87
N GLU A 1135 15.78 83.61 -23.07
CA GLU A 1135 15.91 82.80 -24.28
C GLU A 1135 16.83 81.60 -23.99
N GLY A 1136 16.68 80.47 -24.68
CA GLY A 1136 17.49 79.27 -24.45
C GLY A 1136 16.78 78.26 -23.53
N THR A 1137 17.54 77.56 -22.68
CA THR A 1137 16.97 76.60 -21.71
C THR A 1137 17.66 76.75 -20.37
N PHE A 1138 16.88 76.82 -19.30
CA PHE A 1138 17.40 76.98 -17.94
C PHE A 1138 17.04 75.76 -17.08
N TYR A 1139 18.08 75.08 -16.59
CA TYR A 1139 17.98 73.89 -15.74
C TYR A 1139 18.31 74.28 -14.31
N ILE A 1140 17.45 73.94 -13.36
CA ILE A 1140 17.65 74.23 -11.94
C ILE A 1140 17.64 72.90 -11.18
N ASP A 1141 18.73 72.65 -10.47
CA ASP A 1141 18.91 71.48 -9.61
C ASP A 1141 18.30 71.73 -8.24
N SER A 1142 18.70 72.83 -7.58
CA SER A 1142 18.12 73.21 -6.29
C SER A 1142 17.93 74.71 -6.11
N ILE A 1143 16.87 75.08 -5.38
CA ILE A 1143 16.62 76.42 -4.85
C ILE A 1143 16.45 76.29 -3.33
N GLU A 1144 17.42 76.82 -2.60
CA GLU A 1144 17.48 76.78 -1.15
C GLU A 1144 17.36 78.17 -0.56
N PHE A 1145 16.42 78.39 0.35
CA PHE A 1145 16.36 79.60 1.18
C PHE A 1145 16.43 79.22 2.64
N ILE A 1146 17.60 79.44 3.26
CA ILE A 1146 17.94 78.88 4.57
C ILE A 1146 18.20 80.02 5.55
N GLU A 1147 17.62 79.93 6.74
CA GLU A 1147 17.92 80.84 7.84
C GLU A 1147 19.32 80.54 8.38
N THR A 1148 20.20 81.53 8.43
CA THR A 1148 21.54 81.38 8.99
C THR A 1148 21.63 82.21 10.27
N GLN A 1149 22.01 81.57 11.38
CA GLN A 1149 22.36 82.29 12.60
C GLN A 1149 23.78 82.86 12.47
N GLU A 1150 24.04 84.02 13.08
CA GLU A 1150 25.41 84.40 13.46
C GLU A 1150 25.84 83.62 14.70
#